data_AF-A0A8H5J468-F1
#
_entry.id   AF-A0A8H5J468-F1
#
_cell.length_a   1.000
_cell.length_b   1.000
_cell.length_c   1.000
_cell.angle_alpha   90.00
_cell.angle_beta   90.00
_cell.angle_gamma   90.00
#
_symmetry.space_group_name_H-M   'P 1'
#
loop_
_entity.id
_entity.type
_entity.pdbx_description
1 polymer ?
#
loop_
_entity_poly.entity_id
_entity_poly.type
_entity_poly.pdbx_seq_one_letter_code
_entity_poly.pdbx_strand_id
1 'polypeptide(L)'
;MDERSPSQRTRRTPNHACRKSGHHEQCALIQSKRRRGPDGRYTLLPDIESRRSSGSPGFAPSNQDESTALSTEDSPTEREHNSTSMQQPGDTTVTRPASDQHASPNTQPSVVGESWYASYVMRGYTPGHNSVHRPIGECNETVQSVTRDTRRESVCSRPPLPQGKTTLSDLPSPDLVDRLIKAYFDRFHAFCPILGREYFLSSLKDGSMSGTLLRSVLFVASLHCDPEVLHLMGYSTRWDANNALYNRASTAFDADRESSRTHMILSSYLLHYWFGSPTAYRDCHWWLAAAIRSAQCTGYHRSTRNSRMSPEERSRWKRIWWCLYIAISTGTPMVINDEDHDVEELVEEDFPNEALERVQYIISQVKLSKAMARLYFSHCSPSRLSLCKEAHVLHEAMGDIQATLQAWYDSCQGLNFSNGHHHLSLTLKVYYHYYLINLSQRLQRQCTAYKEVKPVTDAAAQIFNLVENSLLFWTPEHFPMIYVSALFSAMMALAAEVKTSAPKSDQIFVKIRPGLLALKQFESVYILARWIKNFFMDILNRPAPFDAVETQRPPPNLHVDDTAVEGTASETMNGTDGIPTTTTSVGQVAYDATGYEDSGFGFDQSSGFEGGGFWPTYLANGVFSGVQSSDDMEFPHPDSFQYQAILTKDGYYVSGYDQRLLGLDYQLSHFAQLRTYQNHHPQDHCNGRQVAEVRPYVLGLAALTVGMAGALSVSSQPTKRHLASTQSLLDTAEVQHDLSVSNIQGACTEFAAILGPENVSTERTDLVTHSGSDYQSYAWTEDSAILSQVILYPETTEQVSEVMKVCFRRRLPVTPYSGGTSIEGQYIPHLQGICVDFGRMNNIVELNKYDLDCVVQPGIGWMDLNEELAVHGLFFPPDPGPGAMIGGMVGTGCSGTNAAAYGTMKDWVLSLTVVLADGTVIKTRQRARKSSAGYDLTRTFIGSEGTLGLVTEATLKLAVKPPCEAVAVCTFPTLRDAASAVREVLSNGIQVAAVEILDEVQMKSINDSALTRLKWQEEPTLFFKFTGSDEFIVDHLAKQVGSITKQNRSTTYTFASDEAERNELWSARKNALWSMLAMRKLATDKVWTTDVAVPLSRLPDIIEFAKADIERSGLLGSIVGHVGDGNFHTLLLFPEEKRHIAEDVVHRMVDKAIEMKGTATGEHGVGLVKRDYLEKELGKEAVDAMRSMKNAFDPLCILNCDKVIRMQAA
;
A
#
# COMPACT_ATOMS: atom_id res chain seq x y z
N MET A 1 13.42 58.52 27.82
CA MET A 1 11.99 58.66 27.47
C MET A 1 11.72 57.64 26.38
N ASP A 2 11.52 56.35 26.66
CA ASP A 2 10.72 55.67 27.71
C ASP A 2 9.21 55.75 27.36
N GLU A 3 8.41 54.67 27.42
CA GLU A 3 8.68 53.27 27.81
C GLU A 3 7.54 52.32 27.35
N ARG A 4 7.81 50.99 27.26
CA ARG A 4 6.82 49.85 27.23
C ARG A 4 5.87 49.76 26.00
N SER A 5 5.37 48.61 25.54
CA SER A 5 5.73 47.19 25.69
C SER A 5 4.89 46.32 24.71
N PRO A 6 5.36 45.14 24.24
CA PRO A 6 4.45 44.11 23.73
C PRO A 6 4.70 42.69 24.28
N SER A 7 3.66 41.84 24.31
CA SER A 7 3.72 40.47 24.83
C SER A 7 3.02 39.44 23.93
N GLN A 8 3.79 38.67 23.16
CA GLN A 8 3.43 37.33 22.67
C GLN A 8 4.72 36.61 22.25
N ARG A 9 4.96 35.38 22.73
CA ARG A 9 6.20 34.60 22.49
C ARG A 9 5.91 33.34 21.67
N THR A 10 5.98 33.45 20.35
CA THR A 10 6.22 32.30 19.47
C THR A 10 7.72 31.93 19.53
N ARG A 11 8.04 30.62 19.50
CA ARG A 11 9.43 30.13 19.58
C ARG A 11 10.14 30.26 18.22
N ARG A 12 10.75 31.41 17.95
CA ARG A 12 11.73 31.56 16.85
C ARG A 12 13.08 30.94 17.25
N THR A 13 13.69 30.20 16.33
CA THR A 13 15.09 29.75 16.41
C THR A 13 16.06 30.94 16.23
N PRO A 14 17.09 31.10 17.07
CA PRO A 14 17.96 32.27 17.00
C PRO A 14 19.23 32.03 16.18
N ASN A 15 19.45 32.79 15.09
CA ASN A 15 20.81 33.07 14.62
C ASN A 15 20.92 34.34 13.74
N HIS A 16 20.88 35.54 14.34
CA HIS A 16 21.16 36.77 13.57
C HIS A 16 21.76 37.94 14.38
N ALA A 17 22.73 37.66 15.26
CA ALA A 17 23.31 38.66 16.18
C ALA A 17 24.85 38.66 16.28
N CYS A 18 25.58 37.85 15.50
CA CYS A 18 27.04 37.63 15.70
C CYS A 18 27.92 38.03 14.49
N ARG A 19 27.47 38.97 13.63
CA ARG A 19 28.09 39.26 12.32
C ARG A 19 28.75 40.65 12.20
N LYS A 20 29.18 41.27 13.32
CA LYS A 20 29.72 42.65 13.35
C LYS A 20 30.98 42.90 14.22
N SER A 21 31.65 41.87 14.72
CA SER A 21 32.93 41.99 15.45
C SER A 21 33.90 40.88 15.04
N GLY A 22 35.02 41.24 14.40
CA GLY A 22 35.95 40.33 13.73
C GLY A 22 36.88 39.50 14.63
N HIS A 23 36.37 38.94 15.73
CA HIS A 23 37.12 38.07 16.63
C HIS A 23 36.33 36.78 16.90
N HIS A 24 36.73 35.68 16.24
CA HIS A 24 35.93 34.44 16.20
C HIS A 24 36.08 33.52 17.41
N GLU A 25 37.02 33.78 18.34
CA GLU A 25 37.39 32.83 19.40
C GLU A 25 36.61 32.99 20.73
N GLN A 26 35.72 33.99 20.85
CA GLN A 26 34.99 34.27 22.10
C GLN A 26 33.45 34.21 22.00
N CYS A 27 32.91 33.49 21.01
CA CYS A 27 31.48 33.17 20.99
C CYS A 27 31.16 31.95 21.88
N ALA A 28 30.60 32.19 23.07
CA ALA A 28 30.39 31.18 24.11
C ALA A 28 29.42 30.02 23.77
N LEU A 29 28.80 30.02 22.58
CA LEU A 29 27.90 28.96 22.11
C LEU A 29 28.61 27.76 21.42
N ILE A 30 29.93 27.82 21.22
CA ILE A 30 30.70 26.73 20.57
C ILE A 30 31.68 26.03 21.55
N GLN A 31 31.33 25.97 22.85
CA GLN A 31 32.12 25.24 23.87
C GLN A 31 31.34 24.23 24.73
N SER A 32 30.10 23.87 24.38
CA SER A 32 29.30 22.84 25.07
C SER A 32 29.71 21.38 24.77
N LYS A 33 31.00 21.11 24.51
CA LYS A 33 31.52 19.74 24.38
C LYS A 33 31.67 19.09 25.76
N ARG A 34 30.84 18.06 26.02
CA ARG A 34 30.89 17.25 27.25
C ARG A 34 32.29 16.63 27.44
N ARG A 35 32.92 16.85 28.60
CA ARG A 35 34.18 16.16 28.98
C ARG A 35 33.87 14.75 29.53
N ARG A 36 34.79 13.82 29.29
CA ARG A 36 34.65 12.38 29.58
C ARG A 36 35.35 12.03 30.91
N GLY A 37 34.71 11.20 31.74
CA GLY A 37 35.34 10.66 32.96
C GLY A 37 36.42 9.61 32.66
N PRO A 38 37.33 9.31 33.60
CA PRO A 38 38.38 8.28 33.43
C PRO A 38 37.82 6.85 33.38
N ASP A 39 36.59 6.63 33.86
CA ASP A 39 35.78 5.40 33.72
C ASP A 39 34.92 5.39 32.44
N GLY A 40 34.95 6.48 31.66
CA GLY A 40 34.44 6.54 30.29
C GLY A 40 32.97 6.95 30.10
N ARG A 41 32.19 7.13 31.17
CA ARG A 41 30.75 7.49 31.12
C ARG A 41 30.48 8.99 31.00
N TYR A 42 29.25 9.33 30.57
CA TYR A 42 28.67 10.67 30.61
C TYR A 42 27.38 10.65 31.45
N THR A 43 27.30 11.45 32.51
CA THR A 43 26.10 11.54 33.38
C THR A 43 25.59 12.97 33.48
N LEU A 44 24.25 13.12 33.50
CA LEU A 44 23.60 14.33 33.99
C LEU A 44 23.55 14.29 35.53
N LEU A 45 23.72 15.44 36.18
CA LEU A 45 23.53 15.57 37.63
C LEU A 45 22.03 15.78 37.94
N PRO A 46 21.45 15.05 38.90
CA PRO A 46 20.20 15.42 39.55
C PRO A 46 20.46 16.46 40.67
N ASP A 47 19.45 17.26 40.99
CA ASP A 47 19.55 18.24 42.07
C ASP A 47 19.48 17.63 43.48
N ILE A 48 20.16 18.34 44.38
CA ILE A 48 20.50 18.03 45.76
C ILE A 48 19.30 17.63 46.65
N GLU A 49 19.43 16.50 47.35
CA GLU A 49 19.04 16.40 48.77
C GLU A 49 20.19 15.84 49.61
N SER A 50 20.14 16.05 50.93
CA SER A 50 21.32 15.94 51.80
C SER A 50 21.14 15.04 53.03
N ARG A 51 22.17 14.26 53.37
CA ARG A 51 22.66 14.08 54.75
C ARG A 51 24.01 13.34 54.84
N ARG A 52 24.64 13.52 56.01
CA ARG A 52 25.98 13.05 56.43
C ARG A 52 25.91 11.51 56.74
N SER A 53 26.98 10.74 56.92
CA SER A 53 28.32 11.08 57.45
C SER A 53 29.42 10.02 57.22
N SER A 54 30.66 10.51 57.00
CA SER A 54 31.93 10.19 57.71
C SER A 54 32.64 8.82 57.62
N GLY A 55 33.94 8.84 57.27
CA GLY A 55 34.93 7.81 57.67
C GLY A 55 36.02 7.48 56.64
N SER A 56 37.28 7.80 56.95
CA SER A 56 38.52 7.35 56.28
C SER A 56 39.53 6.92 57.37
N PRO A 57 40.80 6.50 57.10
CA PRO A 57 41.49 6.11 55.85
C PRO A 57 42.34 4.80 55.98
N GLY A 58 43.17 4.45 54.96
CA GLY A 58 44.55 3.99 55.26
C GLY A 58 45.21 2.83 54.47
N PHE A 59 46.30 3.18 53.75
CA PHE A 59 47.54 2.39 53.51
C PHE A 59 47.64 1.22 52.49
N ALA A 60 48.89 0.97 52.08
CA ALA A 60 49.46 0.10 51.02
C ALA A 60 50.83 -0.47 51.55
N PRO A 61 51.84 -0.97 50.78
CA PRO A 61 52.02 -1.26 49.33
C PRO A 61 52.48 -2.75 49.11
N SER A 62 53.43 -3.25 48.30
CA SER A 62 54.40 -2.76 47.26
C SER A 62 55.06 -3.95 46.50
N ASN A 63 55.30 -3.82 45.18
CA ASN A 63 56.38 -4.48 44.37
C ASN A 63 56.33 -6.05 44.28
N GLN A 64 56.95 -6.82 43.36
CA GLN A 64 57.66 -6.71 42.05
C GLN A 64 57.61 -8.14 41.39
N ASP A 65 58.18 -8.56 40.23
CA ASP A 65 59.20 -8.00 39.31
C ASP A 65 59.16 -8.61 37.85
N GLU A 66 60.16 -8.23 37.04
CA GLU A 66 60.70 -8.70 35.72
C GLU A 66 61.11 -10.20 35.55
N SER A 67 61.53 -10.78 34.38
CA SER A 67 61.54 -10.42 32.93
C SER A 67 61.94 -11.61 31.96
N THR A 68 61.77 -11.43 30.64
CA THR A 68 62.48 -12.04 29.45
C THR A 68 62.49 -13.57 29.08
N ALA A 69 61.69 -13.95 28.06
CA ALA A 69 62.06 -14.30 26.65
C ALA A 69 62.86 -15.57 26.16
N LEU A 70 62.55 -15.96 24.89
CA LEU A 70 63.36 -16.61 23.80
C LEU A 70 63.35 -18.16 23.51
N SER A 71 62.87 -18.52 22.28
CA SER A 71 63.33 -19.59 21.31
C SER A 71 63.35 -21.10 21.70
N THR A 72 63.19 -22.12 20.81
CA THR A 72 62.85 -22.25 19.36
C THR A 72 62.36 -23.69 18.99
N GLU A 73 61.60 -23.81 17.88
CA GLU A 73 61.54 -24.86 16.82
C GLU A 73 61.29 -26.39 17.02
N ASP A 74 60.48 -26.91 16.07
CA ASP A 74 60.42 -28.23 15.36
C ASP A 74 60.03 -29.62 15.98
N SER A 75 58.87 -30.14 15.51
CA SER A 75 58.66 -31.27 14.54
C SER A 75 59.33 -32.67 14.70
N PRO A 76 58.83 -33.79 14.08
CA PRO A 76 57.50 -34.14 13.49
C PRO A 76 57.00 -35.62 13.76
N THR A 77 56.02 -36.12 12.99
CA THR A 77 55.59 -37.56 12.72
C THR A 77 54.84 -38.38 13.80
N GLU A 78 54.22 -39.55 13.49
CA GLU A 78 53.11 -39.89 12.55
C GLU A 78 52.56 -41.34 12.83
N ARG A 79 51.23 -41.59 12.73
CA ARG A 79 50.53 -42.92 12.52
C ARG A 79 50.66 -44.02 13.63
N GLU A 80 49.92 -45.16 13.67
CA GLU A 80 48.91 -45.80 12.78
C GLU A 80 47.90 -46.78 13.49
N HIS A 81 46.75 -47.03 12.83
CA HIS A 81 45.80 -48.20 12.80
C HIS A 81 45.27 -49.09 13.99
N ASN A 82 43.92 -49.18 14.03
CA ASN A 82 43.00 -50.36 14.07
C ASN A 82 43.04 -51.48 15.15
N SER A 83 41.88 -51.83 15.74
CA SER A 83 41.00 -52.96 15.28
C SER A 83 39.87 -53.41 16.24
N THR A 84 38.88 -54.11 15.67
CA THR A 84 37.55 -54.58 16.11
C THR A 84 37.38 -55.43 17.39
N SER A 85 36.20 -55.29 18.03
CA SER A 85 35.46 -56.35 18.78
C SER A 85 33.93 -56.12 18.71
N MET A 86 33.09 -57.13 18.96
CA MET A 86 31.65 -57.13 18.58
C MET A 86 30.82 -58.28 19.21
N GLN A 87 29.64 -58.03 19.82
CA GLN A 87 28.42 -58.90 19.85
C GLN A 87 27.20 -58.31 20.61
N GLN A 88 26.01 -58.92 20.40
CA GLN A 88 24.64 -58.59 20.91
C GLN A 88 24.11 -59.74 21.84
N PRO A 89 22.84 -59.87 22.32
CA PRO A 89 21.59 -59.10 22.08
C PRO A 89 20.69 -58.80 23.33
N GLY A 90 19.48 -58.25 23.10
CA GLY A 90 18.37 -58.18 24.07
C GLY A 90 17.11 -57.55 23.42
N ASP A 91 15.90 -58.07 23.73
CA ASP A 91 14.65 -57.73 23.01
C ASP A 91 13.39 -57.76 23.91
N THR A 92 12.28 -57.18 23.43
CA THR A 92 10.86 -57.31 23.88
C THR A 92 10.41 -56.74 25.24
N THR A 93 9.82 -55.53 25.15
CA THR A 93 8.47 -55.13 25.67
C THR A 93 8.09 -55.02 27.17
N VAL A 94 7.70 -53.78 27.53
CA VAL A 94 6.46 -53.37 28.28
C VAL A 94 6.38 -53.52 29.81
N THR A 95 6.46 -52.38 30.51
CA THR A 95 5.34 -51.85 31.36
C THR A 95 5.52 -50.35 31.69
N ARG A 96 4.44 -49.68 32.12
CA ARG A 96 4.31 -48.24 32.49
C ARG A 96 4.50 -48.04 34.03
N PRO A 97 4.65 -46.81 34.63
CA PRO A 97 3.90 -45.57 34.31
C PRO A 97 4.59 -44.18 34.54
N ALA A 98 3.78 -43.12 34.29
CA ALA A 98 3.76 -41.78 34.90
C ALA A 98 4.63 -40.59 34.37
N SER A 99 4.02 -39.39 34.51
CA SER A 99 4.53 -37.98 34.47
C SER A 99 5.29 -37.43 33.25
N ASP A 100 4.56 -36.62 32.46
CA ASP A 100 4.85 -35.29 31.91
C ASP A 100 6.29 -34.72 31.97
N GLN A 101 6.78 -34.14 30.85
CA GLN A 101 6.78 -32.67 30.63
C GLN A 101 7.45 -32.23 29.30
N HIS A 102 7.10 -31.01 28.84
CA HIS A 102 7.76 -30.17 27.83
C HIS A 102 8.05 -30.72 26.41
N ALA A 103 7.15 -30.37 25.48
CA ALA A 103 7.48 -30.28 24.05
C ALA A 103 8.35 -29.04 23.75
N SER A 104 9.17 -29.10 22.70
CA SER A 104 10.08 -28.02 22.27
C SER A 104 9.66 -27.43 20.92
N PRO A 105 9.67 -26.09 20.72
CA PRO A 105 9.28 -25.47 19.46
C PRO A 105 10.46 -25.36 18.48
N ASN A 106 10.27 -25.81 17.23
CA ASN A 106 10.81 -25.16 16.02
C ASN A 106 10.37 -25.90 14.75
N THR A 107 9.45 -25.30 13.98
CA THR A 107 9.15 -25.73 12.60
C THR A 107 8.66 -24.52 11.79
N GLN A 108 9.59 -23.75 11.22
CA GLN A 108 9.21 -22.77 10.18
C GLN A 108 8.88 -23.49 8.87
N PRO A 109 7.90 -23.01 8.09
CA PRO A 109 7.59 -23.60 6.79
C PRO A 109 8.74 -23.41 5.79
N SER A 110 9.09 -24.49 5.10
CA SER A 110 10.03 -24.45 3.97
C SER A 110 9.34 -23.88 2.74
N VAL A 111 9.72 -22.67 2.31
CA VAL A 111 9.30 -22.14 1.01
C VAL A 111 10.07 -22.85 -0.10
N VAL A 112 9.39 -23.72 -0.84
CA VAL A 112 10.00 -24.56 -1.89
C VAL A 112 10.20 -23.75 -3.19
N GLY A 113 11.17 -22.84 -3.18
CA GLY A 113 11.64 -22.17 -4.40
C GLY A 113 12.72 -21.10 -4.18
N GLU A 114 12.57 -20.28 -3.14
CA GLU A 114 13.35 -19.04 -2.98
C GLU A 114 14.83 -19.23 -2.58
N SER A 115 15.67 -18.30 -3.02
CA SER A 115 17.00 -18.01 -2.49
C SER A 115 16.94 -17.59 -1.02
N TRP A 116 17.90 -18.03 -0.20
CA TRP A 116 18.01 -17.58 1.19
C TRP A 116 18.14 -16.05 1.28
N TYR A 117 18.79 -15.41 0.29
CA TYR A 117 18.97 -13.96 0.26
C TYR A 117 17.71 -13.25 -0.20
N ALA A 118 16.96 -13.81 -1.16
CA ALA A 118 15.66 -13.28 -1.55
C ALA A 118 14.70 -13.31 -0.35
N SER A 119 14.57 -14.44 0.36
CA SER A 119 13.74 -14.52 1.57
C SER A 119 14.25 -13.61 2.70
N TYR A 120 15.58 -13.43 2.85
CA TYR A 120 16.17 -12.51 3.82
C TYR A 120 15.84 -11.04 3.51
N VAL A 121 15.99 -10.63 2.24
CA VAL A 121 15.59 -9.30 1.76
C VAL A 121 14.09 -9.10 1.96
N MET A 122 13.24 -10.07 1.59
CA MET A 122 11.79 -9.96 1.72
C MET A 122 11.35 -9.89 3.18
N ARG A 123 11.97 -10.66 4.10
CA ARG A 123 11.77 -10.51 5.55
C ARG A 123 12.18 -9.12 6.04
N GLY A 124 13.27 -8.55 5.53
CA GLY A 124 13.70 -7.17 5.77
C GLY A 124 12.94 -6.09 4.98
N TYR A 125 12.05 -6.47 4.07
CA TYR A 125 11.22 -5.59 3.23
C TYR A 125 9.74 -5.61 3.67
N THR A 126 9.39 -6.45 4.65
CA THR A 126 8.06 -6.53 5.26
C THR A 126 7.60 -5.14 5.73
N PRO A 127 6.52 -4.56 5.18
CA PRO A 127 6.04 -3.24 5.57
C PRO A 127 5.49 -3.26 7.01
N GLY A 128 6.35 -2.91 7.98
CA GLY A 128 6.06 -3.00 9.42
C GLY A 128 7.30 -3.14 10.32
N HIS A 129 8.46 -3.50 9.76
CA HIS A 129 9.70 -3.53 10.54
C HIS A 129 10.22 -2.10 10.83
N ASN A 130 9.79 -1.52 11.95
CA ASN A 130 10.04 -0.13 12.39
C ASN A 130 11.51 0.20 12.76
N SER A 131 12.49 -0.48 12.18
CA SER A 131 13.93 -0.29 12.40
C SER A 131 14.61 0.14 11.10
N VAL A 132 14.37 1.38 10.67
CA VAL A 132 15.15 2.00 9.56
C VAL A 132 16.65 2.06 9.94
N HIS A 133 16.93 2.21 11.23
CA HIS A 133 18.27 2.18 11.81
C HIS A 133 18.26 1.42 13.15
N ARG A 134 19.37 0.75 13.51
CA ARG A 134 19.65 0.45 14.93
C ARG A 134 19.98 1.78 15.60
N PRO A 135 19.28 2.23 16.67
CA PRO A 135 19.63 3.47 17.34
C PRO A 135 21.09 3.46 17.83
N ILE A 136 21.83 4.56 17.62
CA ILE A 136 23.21 4.71 18.13
C ILE A 136 23.18 5.04 19.64
N GLY A 137 22.70 4.09 20.43
CA GLY A 137 22.76 4.11 21.89
C GLY A 137 24.08 3.50 22.40
N GLU A 138 25.12 4.33 22.54
CA GLU A 138 26.40 4.04 23.23
C GLU A 138 27.06 2.66 22.97
N CYS A 139 26.89 2.10 21.77
CA CYS A 139 27.40 0.77 21.43
C CYS A 139 28.80 0.80 20.80
N ASN A 140 29.82 0.36 21.56
CA ASN A 140 31.16 0.01 21.05
C ASN A 140 31.18 -1.29 20.21
N GLU A 141 30.12 -1.53 19.43
CA GLU A 141 29.95 -2.70 18.57
C GLU A 141 30.87 -2.59 17.33
N THR A 142 32.00 -3.31 17.37
CA THR A 142 32.84 -3.54 16.19
C THR A 142 32.11 -4.45 15.18
N VAL A 143 32.52 -4.42 13.90
CA VAL A 143 32.03 -5.34 12.85
C VAL A 143 32.02 -6.82 13.29
N GLN A 144 32.92 -7.23 14.19
CA GLN A 144 33.01 -8.60 14.71
C GLN A 144 31.87 -9.02 15.65
N SER A 145 31.12 -8.07 16.21
CA SER A 145 29.92 -8.33 17.03
C SER A 145 28.70 -8.57 16.13
N VAL A 146 28.39 -7.60 15.26
CA VAL A 146 27.32 -7.68 14.23
C VAL A 146 27.43 -8.95 13.37
N THR A 147 28.66 -9.36 13.00
CA THR A 147 28.91 -10.60 12.23
C THR A 147 28.97 -11.88 13.09
N ARG A 148 28.98 -11.79 14.42
CA ARG A 148 28.87 -12.94 15.34
C ARG A 148 27.43 -13.29 15.67
N ASP A 149 26.60 -12.29 15.97
CA ASP A 149 25.20 -12.56 16.32
C ASP A 149 24.45 -13.12 15.10
N THR A 150 24.69 -12.54 13.91
CA THR A 150 24.18 -13.08 12.63
C THR A 150 24.85 -14.38 12.15
N ARG A 151 25.69 -15.02 12.99
CA ARG A 151 26.21 -16.39 12.80
C ARG A 151 25.60 -17.41 13.77
N ARG A 152 24.88 -16.99 14.83
CA ARG A 152 24.28 -17.92 15.81
C ARG A 152 23.07 -18.69 15.27
N GLU A 153 22.41 -18.20 14.23
CA GLU A 153 21.23 -18.84 13.63
C GLU A 153 21.57 -19.84 12.50
N SER A 154 22.82 -19.94 12.05
CA SER A 154 23.19 -20.72 10.85
C SER A 154 23.72 -22.14 11.14
N VAL A 155 23.30 -22.78 12.24
CA VAL A 155 23.65 -24.17 12.58
C VAL A 155 22.37 -24.99 12.75
N CYS A 156 21.63 -25.13 11.65
CA CYS A 156 20.56 -26.12 11.53
C CYS A 156 21.02 -27.27 10.62
N SER A 157 20.78 -28.51 11.04
CA SER A 157 21.33 -29.73 10.41
C SER A 157 20.94 -29.84 8.93
N ARG A 158 21.92 -30.03 8.04
CA ARG A 158 21.68 -30.26 6.60
C ARG A 158 20.91 -31.57 6.36
N PRO A 159 19.74 -31.55 5.70
CA PRO A 159 19.18 -32.72 5.04
C PRO A 159 20.07 -33.10 3.83
N PRO A 160 20.10 -34.37 3.40
CA PRO A 160 20.72 -34.74 2.13
C PRO A 160 19.91 -34.16 0.96
N LEU A 161 20.58 -33.39 0.09
CA LEU A 161 19.97 -32.76 -1.09
C LEU A 161 20.18 -33.61 -2.37
N PRO A 162 19.27 -33.53 -3.35
CA PRO A 162 19.50 -34.07 -4.69
C PRO A 162 20.75 -33.44 -5.33
N GLN A 163 21.58 -34.24 -6.01
CA GLN A 163 22.80 -33.76 -6.65
C GLN A 163 22.50 -33.07 -7.99
N GLY A 164 22.04 -31.82 -7.91
CA GLY A 164 21.92 -30.91 -9.06
C GLY A 164 22.81 -29.68 -8.87
N LYS A 165 24.07 -29.74 -9.33
CA LYS A 165 24.87 -28.51 -9.48
C LYS A 165 24.17 -27.60 -10.48
N THR A 166 24.03 -26.31 -10.17
CA THR A 166 23.58 -25.29 -11.13
C THR A 166 24.54 -25.26 -12.32
N THR A 167 24.12 -25.84 -13.45
CA THR A 167 24.99 -26.00 -14.61
C THR A 167 25.32 -24.64 -15.21
N LEU A 168 26.61 -24.39 -15.49
CA LEU A 168 27.07 -23.19 -16.21
C LEU A 168 26.87 -23.34 -17.74
N SER A 169 25.85 -24.10 -18.14
CA SER A 169 25.56 -24.51 -19.52
C SER A 169 24.82 -23.46 -20.34
N ASP A 170 24.37 -22.38 -19.70
CA ASP A 170 23.72 -21.20 -20.28
C ASP A 170 24.69 -20.02 -20.50
N LEU A 171 25.97 -20.18 -20.16
CA LEU A 171 26.99 -19.17 -20.41
C LEU A 171 27.36 -19.10 -21.92
N PRO A 172 27.83 -17.94 -22.41
CA PRO A 172 28.48 -17.85 -23.72
C PRO A 172 29.74 -18.74 -23.81
N SER A 173 30.31 -18.86 -25.01
CA SER A 173 31.60 -19.53 -25.20
C SER A 173 32.71 -18.83 -24.38
N PRO A 174 33.77 -19.54 -23.95
CA PRO A 174 34.80 -18.97 -23.07
C PRO A 174 35.44 -17.67 -23.60
N ASP A 175 35.71 -17.57 -24.91
CA ASP A 175 36.22 -16.34 -25.54
C ASP A 175 35.26 -15.14 -25.35
N LEU A 176 33.95 -15.36 -25.51
CA LEU A 176 32.94 -14.31 -25.32
C LEU A 176 32.76 -13.95 -23.84
N VAL A 177 32.90 -14.91 -22.92
CA VAL A 177 32.94 -14.68 -21.48
C VAL A 177 34.16 -13.82 -21.10
N ASP A 178 35.35 -14.14 -21.61
CA ASP A 178 36.58 -13.36 -21.36
C ASP A 178 36.49 -11.94 -21.95
N ARG A 179 35.95 -11.78 -23.17
CA ARG A 179 35.69 -10.45 -23.77
C ARG A 179 34.72 -9.62 -22.92
N LEU A 180 33.64 -10.21 -22.42
CA LEU A 180 32.69 -9.53 -21.53
C LEU A 180 33.34 -9.14 -20.19
N ILE A 181 34.10 -10.04 -19.56
CA ILE A 181 34.81 -9.76 -18.32
C ILE A 181 35.84 -8.65 -18.51
N LYS A 182 36.55 -8.62 -19.65
CA LYS A 182 37.43 -7.51 -20.03
C LYS A 182 36.66 -6.19 -20.15
N ALA A 183 35.52 -6.19 -20.85
CA ALA A 183 34.68 -4.99 -20.98
C ALA A 183 34.17 -4.47 -19.63
N TYR A 184 33.75 -5.36 -18.72
CA TYR A 184 33.41 -4.99 -17.34
C TYR A 184 34.58 -4.31 -16.64
N PHE A 185 35.77 -4.95 -16.64
CA PHE A 185 36.92 -4.49 -15.86
C PHE A 185 37.64 -3.27 -16.44
N ASP A 186 37.46 -2.98 -17.73
CA ASP A 186 38.06 -1.81 -18.39
C ASP A 186 37.12 -0.59 -18.42
N ARG A 187 35.80 -0.79 -18.54
CA ARG A 187 34.80 0.30 -18.69
C ARG A 187 33.93 0.50 -17.43
N PHE A 188 33.10 -0.47 -17.01
CA PHE A 188 32.19 -0.29 -15.87
C PHE A 188 32.93 -0.15 -14.52
N HIS A 189 33.88 -1.05 -14.29
CA HIS A 189 34.67 -1.11 -13.06
C HIS A 189 35.49 0.17 -12.81
N ALA A 190 35.84 0.93 -13.86
CA ALA A 190 36.57 2.19 -13.76
C ALA A 190 35.82 3.27 -12.95
N PHE A 191 34.48 3.24 -12.95
CA PHE A 191 33.63 4.08 -12.10
C PHE A 191 32.91 3.31 -10.98
N CYS A 192 33.12 1.99 -10.87
CA CYS A 192 32.53 1.17 -9.79
C CYS A 192 33.42 -0.03 -9.37
N PRO A 193 34.54 0.21 -8.64
CA PRO A 193 35.55 -0.81 -8.33
C PRO A 193 35.20 -1.75 -7.14
N ILE A 194 34.04 -2.39 -7.22
CA ILE A 194 33.49 -3.27 -6.16
C ILE A 194 34.07 -4.70 -6.16
N LEU A 195 34.80 -5.09 -7.21
CA LEU A 195 35.45 -6.40 -7.36
C LEU A 195 36.98 -6.26 -7.38
N GLY A 196 37.74 -7.20 -6.80
CA GLY A 196 39.20 -7.24 -7.03
C GLY A 196 39.48 -7.96 -8.34
N ARG A 197 40.13 -7.31 -9.33
CA ARG A 197 40.39 -7.89 -10.66
C ARG A 197 41.08 -9.25 -10.58
N GLU A 198 42.17 -9.35 -9.82
CA GLU A 198 42.95 -10.58 -9.66
C GLU A 198 42.20 -11.67 -8.88
N TYR A 199 41.55 -11.31 -7.76
CA TYR A 199 40.71 -12.22 -6.97
C TYR A 199 39.55 -12.79 -7.80
N PHE A 200 38.93 -11.97 -8.64
CA PHE A 200 37.83 -12.42 -9.52
C PHE A 200 38.33 -13.38 -10.61
N LEU A 201 39.46 -13.07 -11.26
CA LEU A 201 40.04 -13.90 -12.31
C LEU A 201 40.68 -15.20 -11.78
N SER A 202 41.18 -15.22 -10.54
CA SER A 202 41.60 -16.47 -9.87
C SER A 202 40.40 -17.34 -9.50
N SER A 203 39.40 -16.76 -8.81
CA SER A 203 38.16 -17.46 -8.42
C SER A 203 37.38 -18.03 -9.62
N LEU A 204 37.54 -17.45 -10.82
CA LEU A 204 36.98 -17.98 -12.06
C LEU A 204 37.77 -19.20 -12.59
N LYS A 205 39.11 -19.17 -12.48
CA LYS A 205 40.01 -20.24 -12.95
C LYS A 205 40.02 -21.47 -12.04
N ASP A 206 39.87 -21.28 -10.73
CA ASP A 206 39.77 -22.37 -9.76
C ASP A 206 38.35 -22.94 -9.60
N GLY A 207 37.34 -22.28 -10.21
CA GLY A 207 35.94 -22.72 -10.19
C GLY A 207 35.18 -22.39 -8.91
N SER A 208 35.73 -21.58 -7.99
CA SER A 208 35.06 -21.13 -6.76
C SER A 208 34.11 -19.95 -6.94
N MET A 209 34.09 -19.33 -8.14
CA MET A 209 33.22 -18.19 -8.46
C MET A 209 31.73 -18.50 -8.28
N SER A 210 31.00 -17.55 -7.70
CA SER A 210 29.52 -17.60 -7.69
C SER A 210 28.98 -17.49 -9.12
N GLY A 211 28.25 -18.51 -9.57
CA GLY A 211 27.57 -18.50 -10.87
C GLY A 211 26.53 -17.38 -11.02
N THR A 212 25.97 -16.89 -9.91
CA THR A 212 25.09 -15.73 -9.88
C THR A 212 25.87 -14.44 -10.09
N LEU A 213 26.94 -14.22 -9.31
CA LEU A 213 27.79 -13.04 -9.46
C LEU A 213 28.41 -12.95 -10.85
N LEU A 214 28.82 -14.09 -11.42
CA LEU A 214 29.30 -14.15 -12.80
C LEU A 214 28.22 -13.71 -13.80
N ARG A 215 26.98 -14.23 -13.71
CA ARG A 215 25.89 -13.81 -14.59
C ARG A 215 25.54 -12.32 -14.41
N SER A 216 25.53 -11.79 -13.19
CA SER A 216 25.35 -10.36 -12.93
C SER A 216 26.47 -9.49 -13.52
N VAL A 217 27.73 -9.96 -13.49
CA VAL A 217 28.87 -9.29 -14.15
C VAL A 217 28.71 -9.32 -15.67
N LEU A 218 28.33 -10.46 -16.27
CA LEU A 218 28.12 -10.59 -17.72
C LEU A 218 26.92 -9.75 -18.21
N PHE A 219 25.86 -9.64 -17.41
CA PHE A 219 24.73 -8.73 -17.65
C PHE A 219 25.21 -7.26 -17.75
N VAL A 220 25.93 -6.75 -16.75
CA VAL A 220 26.45 -5.37 -16.78
C VAL A 220 27.48 -5.20 -17.91
N ALA A 221 28.33 -6.21 -18.16
CA ALA A 221 29.29 -6.19 -19.26
C ALA A 221 28.64 -5.99 -20.63
N SER A 222 27.43 -6.51 -20.87
CA SER A 222 26.77 -6.38 -22.19
C SER A 222 26.32 -4.95 -22.52
N LEU A 223 26.18 -4.07 -21.52
CA LEU A 223 25.97 -2.64 -21.74
C LEU A 223 27.24 -1.95 -22.24
N HIS A 224 28.40 -2.43 -21.81
CA HIS A 224 29.69 -1.76 -22.02
C HIS A 224 30.62 -2.46 -23.03
N CYS A 225 30.32 -3.68 -23.49
CA CYS A 225 31.15 -4.39 -24.47
C CYS A 225 31.02 -3.83 -25.89
N ASP A 226 31.95 -4.20 -26.77
CA ASP A 226 31.90 -3.80 -28.17
C ASP A 226 30.78 -4.55 -28.94
N PRO A 227 30.13 -3.95 -29.95
CA PRO A 227 28.97 -4.55 -30.62
C PRO A 227 29.21 -5.92 -31.27
N GLU A 228 30.44 -6.21 -31.70
CA GLU A 228 30.86 -7.52 -32.24
C GLU A 228 30.54 -8.67 -31.27
N VAL A 229 30.81 -8.48 -29.97
CA VAL A 229 30.60 -9.50 -28.93
C VAL A 229 29.13 -9.91 -28.85
N LEU A 230 28.22 -8.95 -29.02
CA LEU A 230 26.77 -9.16 -28.96
C LEU A 230 26.27 -9.97 -30.17
N HIS A 231 26.80 -9.67 -31.36
CA HIS A 231 26.47 -10.39 -32.59
C HIS A 231 27.02 -11.83 -32.56
N LEU A 232 28.23 -12.03 -32.05
CA LEU A 232 28.82 -13.36 -31.84
C LEU A 232 28.07 -14.18 -30.78
N MET A 233 27.35 -13.52 -29.86
CA MET A 233 26.42 -14.15 -28.92
C MET A 233 25.02 -14.42 -29.52
N GLY A 234 24.77 -14.04 -30.78
CA GLY A 234 23.51 -14.27 -31.49
C GLY A 234 22.44 -13.18 -31.30
N TYR A 235 22.79 -12.00 -30.79
CA TYR A 235 21.83 -10.90 -30.58
C TYR A 235 21.96 -9.78 -31.61
N SER A 236 20.82 -9.35 -32.15
CA SER A 236 20.67 -8.22 -33.08
C SER A 236 20.90 -6.85 -32.44
N THR A 237 20.56 -6.68 -31.16
CA THR A 237 20.76 -5.41 -30.45
C THR A 237 21.35 -5.60 -29.06
N ARG A 238 22.00 -4.54 -28.55
CA ARG A 238 22.48 -4.47 -27.16
C ARG A 238 21.36 -4.61 -26.14
N TRP A 239 20.16 -4.15 -26.46
CA TRP A 239 19.00 -4.28 -25.56
C TRP A 239 18.54 -5.73 -25.44
N ASP A 240 18.44 -6.47 -26.56
CA ASP A 240 18.05 -7.90 -26.55
C ASP A 240 19.03 -8.73 -25.72
N ALA A 241 20.33 -8.53 -25.96
CA ALA A 241 21.40 -9.19 -25.22
C ALA A 241 21.35 -8.86 -23.72
N ASN A 242 21.15 -7.58 -23.37
CA ASN A 242 21.12 -7.13 -21.99
C ASN A 242 19.88 -7.63 -21.24
N ASN A 243 18.70 -7.63 -21.89
CA ASN A 243 17.47 -8.21 -21.36
C ASN A 243 17.63 -9.72 -21.12
N ALA A 244 18.16 -10.46 -22.10
CA ALA A 244 18.38 -11.90 -21.98
C ALA A 244 19.38 -12.27 -20.87
N LEU A 245 20.47 -11.50 -20.71
CA LEU A 245 21.44 -11.70 -19.63
C LEU A 245 20.91 -11.25 -18.27
N TYR A 246 20.12 -10.18 -18.20
CA TYR A 246 19.41 -9.75 -17.00
C TYR A 246 18.49 -10.86 -16.49
N ASN A 247 17.66 -11.42 -17.35
CA ASN A 247 16.71 -12.47 -16.97
C ASN A 247 17.44 -13.74 -16.48
N ARG A 248 18.55 -14.15 -17.11
CA ARG A 248 19.41 -15.24 -16.62
C ARG A 248 20.03 -14.90 -15.25
N ALA A 249 20.49 -13.66 -15.05
CA ALA A 249 21.11 -13.22 -13.82
C ALA A 249 20.11 -13.12 -12.65
N SER A 250 18.91 -12.56 -12.86
CA SER A 250 17.84 -12.56 -11.84
C SER A 250 17.36 -13.98 -11.54
N THR A 251 17.14 -14.83 -12.55
CA THR A 251 16.70 -16.21 -12.32
C THR A 251 17.74 -17.01 -11.53
N ALA A 252 19.03 -16.84 -11.85
CA ALA A 252 20.11 -17.44 -11.06
C ALA A 252 20.13 -16.92 -9.62
N PHE A 253 19.96 -15.61 -9.43
CA PHE A 253 19.88 -14.97 -8.12
C PHE A 253 18.70 -15.47 -7.27
N ASP A 254 17.53 -15.66 -7.86
CA ASP A 254 16.35 -16.21 -7.20
C ASP A 254 16.51 -17.69 -6.82
N ALA A 255 17.28 -18.46 -7.59
CA ALA A 255 17.61 -19.85 -7.29
C ALA A 255 18.81 -20.01 -6.33
N ASP A 256 19.62 -18.97 -6.10
CA ASP A 256 20.90 -19.11 -5.41
C ASP A 256 20.74 -19.37 -3.91
N ARG A 257 21.22 -20.55 -3.48
CA ARG A 257 21.24 -20.95 -2.06
C ARG A 257 22.64 -21.15 -1.48
N GLU A 258 23.69 -20.92 -2.26
CA GLU A 258 25.07 -21.28 -1.91
C GLU A 258 26.03 -20.08 -1.87
N SER A 259 25.71 -18.99 -2.59
CA SER A 259 26.54 -17.78 -2.64
C SER A 259 26.65 -17.07 -1.29
N SER A 260 27.81 -16.48 -1.06
CA SER A 260 28.10 -15.68 0.14
C SER A 260 27.23 -14.42 0.21
N ARG A 261 26.99 -13.91 1.43
CA ARG A 261 26.33 -12.61 1.67
C ARG A 261 26.92 -11.49 0.80
N THR A 262 28.24 -11.44 0.68
CA THR A 262 28.96 -10.48 -0.16
C THR A 262 28.67 -10.65 -1.64
N HIS A 263 28.64 -11.89 -2.16
CA HIS A 263 28.34 -12.15 -3.57
C HIS A 263 26.87 -11.80 -3.91
N MET A 264 25.93 -12.03 -3.00
CA MET A 264 24.53 -11.63 -3.20
C MET A 264 24.31 -10.11 -3.12
N ILE A 265 25.00 -9.40 -2.21
CA ILE A 265 25.00 -7.91 -2.18
C ILE A 265 25.56 -7.34 -3.48
N LEU A 266 26.69 -7.87 -3.96
CA LEU A 266 27.31 -7.47 -5.22
C LEU A 266 26.40 -7.77 -6.43
N SER A 267 25.72 -8.92 -6.43
CA SER A 267 24.80 -9.31 -7.52
C SER A 267 23.55 -8.42 -7.53
N SER A 268 22.94 -8.15 -6.37
CA SER A 268 21.83 -7.20 -6.24
C SER A 268 22.21 -5.80 -6.72
N TYR A 269 23.41 -5.35 -6.35
CA TYR A 269 23.92 -4.06 -6.80
C TYR A 269 24.15 -4.03 -8.31
N LEU A 270 24.77 -5.05 -8.90
CA LEU A 270 24.98 -5.11 -10.35
C LEU A 270 23.64 -5.13 -11.12
N LEU A 271 22.63 -5.84 -10.60
CA LEU A 271 21.28 -5.88 -11.19
C LEU A 271 20.54 -4.52 -11.16
N HIS A 272 20.99 -3.53 -10.37
CA HIS A 272 20.41 -2.18 -10.41
C HIS A 272 20.64 -1.44 -11.73
N TYR A 273 21.58 -1.89 -12.56
CA TYR A 273 21.84 -1.32 -13.89
C TYR A 273 20.82 -1.75 -14.97
N TRP A 274 19.71 -2.40 -14.59
CA TRP A 274 18.61 -2.73 -15.50
C TRP A 274 17.56 -1.62 -15.56
N PHE A 275 17.32 -1.11 -16.76
CA PHE A 275 16.40 0.00 -17.01
C PHE A 275 15.29 -0.33 -18.01
N GLY A 276 15.20 -1.57 -18.49
CA GLY A 276 14.33 -1.95 -19.61
C GLY A 276 12.83 -2.06 -19.31
N SER A 277 12.41 -2.05 -18.04
CA SER A 277 11.00 -1.93 -17.67
C SER A 277 10.82 -1.20 -16.31
N PRO A 278 10.55 0.12 -16.31
CA PRO A 278 10.29 0.90 -15.09
C PRO A 278 8.97 0.58 -14.37
N THR A 279 8.12 -0.29 -14.94
CA THR A 279 6.89 -0.79 -14.30
C THR A 279 7.05 -2.18 -13.69
N ALA A 280 8.21 -2.83 -13.86
CA ALA A 280 8.49 -4.12 -13.25
C ALA A 280 8.61 -4.01 -11.71
N TYR A 281 8.11 -5.02 -10.99
CA TYR A 281 8.18 -5.09 -9.52
C TYR A 281 9.62 -4.98 -8.96
N ARG A 282 10.62 -5.41 -9.75
CA ARG A 282 12.05 -5.27 -9.43
C ARG A 282 12.75 -4.33 -10.40
N ASP A 283 12.43 -3.05 -10.31
CA ASP A 283 13.11 -1.99 -11.04
C ASP A 283 14.52 -1.70 -10.49
N CYS A 284 15.25 -0.77 -11.12
CA CYS A 284 16.58 -0.36 -10.67
C CYS A 284 16.61 0.12 -9.20
N HIS A 285 15.58 0.85 -8.73
CA HIS A 285 15.51 1.32 -7.35
C HIS A 285 15.28 0.17 -6.36
N TRP A 286 14.48 -0.84 -6.71
CA TRP A 286 14.29 -2.05 -5.90
C TRP A 286 15.61 -2.79 -5.68
N TRP A 287 16.37 -3.05 -6.76
CA TRP A 287 17.66 -3.75 -6.70
C TRP A 287 18.71 -2.98 -5.89
N LEU A 288 18.84 -1.67 -6.13
CA LEU A 288 19.75 -0.82 -5.37
C LEU A 288 19.38 -0.78 -3.88
N ALA A 289 18.09 -0.61 -3.56
CA ALA A 289 17.64 -0.56 -2.18
C ALA A 289 17.74 -1.92 -1.45
N ALA A 290 17.59 -3.04 -2.17
CA ALA A 290 17.85 -4.38 -1.66
C ALA A 290 19.34 -4.59 -1.33
N ALA A 291 20.24 -4.12 -2.20
CA ALA A 291 21.69 -4.14 -1.96
C ALA A 291 22.08 -3.28 -0.75
N ILE A 292 21.57 -2.04 -0.66
CA ILE A 292 21.84 -1.11 0.46
C ILE A 292 21.35 -1.69 1.80
N ARG A 293 20.07 -2.11 1.89
CA ARG A 293 19.53 -2.70 3.14
C ARG A 293 20.29 -3.94 3.57
N SER A 294 20.65 -4.81 2.64
CA SER A 294 21.42 -6.01 2.95
C SER A 294 22.83 -5.67 3.43
N ALA A 295 23.50 -4.72 2.79
CA ALA A 295 24.80 -4.22 3.22
C ALA A 295 24.73 -3.57 4.62
N GLN A 296 23.69 -2.78 4.90
CA GLN A 296 23.42 -2.26 6.25
C GLN A 296 23.26 -3.42 7.25
N CYS A 297 22.35 -4.38 6.99
CA CYS A 297 22.06 -5.48 7.90
C CYS A 297 23.25 -6.44 8.12
N THR A 298 24.17 -6.60 7.16
CA THR A 298 25.41 -7.37 7.35
C THR A 298 26.60 -6.53 7.85
N GLY A 299 26.38 -5.26 8.18
CA GLY A 299 27.34 -4.39 8.87
C GLY A 299 28.29 -3.56 7.97
N TYR A 300 28.12 -3.52 6.64
CA TYR A 300 29.00 -2.73 5.75
C TYR A 300 29.01 -1.23 6.07
N HIS A 301 27.96 -0.73 6.73
CA HIS A 301 27.85 0.63 7.26
C HIS A 301 28.75 0.91 8.49
N ARG A 302 29.55 -0.07 8.96
CA ARG A 302 30.33 0.02 10.21
C ARG A 302 31.85 0.09 10.01
N SER A 303 32.51 0.85 10.89
CA SER A 303 33.97 1.04 10.97
C SER A 303 34.74 -0.28 10.99
N THR A 304 35.75 -0.37 10.10
CA THR A 304 36.63 -1.54 9.97
C THR A 304 37.88 -1.46 10.83
N ARG A 305 38.24 -0.28 11.35
CA ARG A 305 39.49 0.04 12.07
C ARG A 305 39.83 -0.94 13.19
N ASN A 306 38.83 -1.33 13.98
CA ASN A 306 38.98 -2.19 15.16
C ASN A 306 38.63 -3.67 14.87
N SER A 307 38.56 -4.08 13.60
CA SER A 307 38.32 -5.47 13.19
C SER A 307 39.63 -6.24 12.99
N ARG A 308 39.58 -7.58 13.12
CA ARG A 308 40.69 -8.49 12.76
C ARG A 308 40.67 -8.89 11.27
N MET A 309 40.03 -8.10 10.42
CA MET A 309 40.04 -8.31 8.96
C MET A 309 41.42 -7.98 8.38
N SER A 310 41.79 -8.63 7.27
CA SER A 310 43.00 -8.30 6.53
C SER A 310 42.95 -6.87 5.95
N PRO A 311 44.08 -6.24 5.59
CA PRO A 311 44.08 -4.95 4.88
C PRO A 311 43.20 -4.98 3.62
N GLU A 312 43.29 -6.06 2.84
CA GLU A 312 42.52 -6.27 1.60
C GLU A 312 41.01 -6.42 1.86
N GLU A 313 40.62 -7.16 2.90
CA GLU A 313 39.22 -7.30 3.31
C GLU A 313 38.62 -5.94 3.71
N ARG A 314 39.37 -5.13 4.48
CA ARG A 314 38.94 -3.78 4.90
C ARG A 314 38.86 -2.81 3.73
N SER A 315 39.81 -2.86 2.82
CA SER A 315 39.77 -2.14 1.54
C SER A 315 38.49 -2.52 0.75
N ARG A 316 38.25 -3.81 0.50
CA ARG A 316 37.05 -4.30 -0.21
C ARG A 316 35.75 -3.89 0.49
N TRP A 317 35.71 -3.94 1.83
CA TRP A 317 34.55 -3.53 2.64
C TRP A 317 34.21 -2.05 2.43
N LYS A 318 35.21 -1.17 2.53
CA LYS A 318 35.05 0.27 2.30
C LYS A 318 34.65 0.58 0.85
N ARG A 319 35.29 -0.06 -0.15
CA ARG A 319 34.92 0.12 -1.57
C ARG A 319 33.45 -0.26 -1.83
N ILE A 320 32.98 -1.38 -1.28
CA ILE A 320 31.58 -1.81 -1.44
C ILE A 320 30.61 -0.81 -0.80
N TRP A 321 30.85 -0.37 0.43
CA TRP A 321 29.98 0.61 1.09
C TRP A 321 29.93 1.94 0.33
N TRP A 322 31.09 2.48 -0.05
CA TRP A 322 31.16 3.79 -0.69
C TRP A 322 30.63 3.79 -2.13
N CYS A 323 30.70 2.67 -2.88
CA CYS A 323 29.99 2.55 -4.16
C CYS A 323 28.47 2.48 -3.99
N LEU A 324 27.96 1.75 -2.98
CA LEU A 324 26.53 1.76 -2.61
C LEU A 324 26.04 3.17 -2.23
N TYR A 325 26.88 3.92 -1.51
CA TYR A 325 26.62 5.31 -1.13
C TYR A 325 26.59 6.25 -2.35
N ILE A 326 27.55 6.13 -3.28
CA ILE A 326 27.59 6.92 -4.52
C ILE A 326 26.32 6.71 -5.36
N ALA A 327 25.77 5.50 -5.41
CA ALA A 327 24.59 5.19 -6.22
C ALA A 327 23.32 5.94 -5.81
N ILE A 328 23.21 6.42 -4.56
CA ILE A 328 22.14 7.33 -4.10
C ILE A 328 22.10 8.62 -4.93
N SER A 329 23.25 9.07 -5.40
CA SER A 329 23.39 10.37 -6.08
C SER A 329 22.65 10.42 -7.43
N THR A 330 22.28 9.26 -8.00
CA THR A 330 21.48 9.19 -9.23
C THR A 330 19.98 9.48 -9.06
N GLY A 331 19.40 9.34 -7.85
CA GLY A 331 17.97 9.58 -7.64
C GLY A 331 17.44 9.25 -6.23
N THR A 332 16.34 9.90 -5.84
CA THR A 332 15.61 9.64 -4.59
C THR A 332 14.77 8.36 -4.67
N PRO A 333 14.53 7.64 -3.54
CA PRO A 333 14.77 8.04 -2.15
C PRO A 333 16.17 7.71 -1.62
N MET A 334 16.68 8.55 -0.72
CA MET A 334 17.86 8.22 0.08
C MET A 334 17.53 7.07 1.04
N VAL A 335 18.27 5.95 0.95
CA VAL A 335 18.13 4.77 1.84
C VAL A 335 19.24 4.72 2.91
N ILE A 336 20.25 5.59 2.79
CA ILE A 336 21.30 5.80 3.79
C ILE A 336 21.13 7.20 4.39
N ASN A 337 21.30 7.29 5.71
CA ASN A 337 21.44 8.53 6.47
C ASN A 337 22.91 8.71 6.87
N ASP A 338 23.45 9.92 6.77
CA ASP A 338 24.84 10.24 7.12
C ASP A 338 25.13 10.00 8.62
N GLU A 339 24.12 10.11 9.48
CA GLU A 339 24.28 9.86 10.93
C GLU A 339 24.39 8.36 11.28
N ASP A 340 24.02 7.47 10.35
CA ASP A 340 23.88 6.02 10.58
C ASP A 340 24.99 5.17 9.94
N HIS A 341 26.17 5.76 9.68
CA HIS A 341 27.36 4.99 9.31
C HIS A 341 28.65 5.58 9.91
N ASP A 342 29.62 4.73 10.25
CA ASP A 342 30.95 5.14 10.77
C ASP A 342 32.13 4.56 9.98
N VAL A 343 31.87 4.07 8.76
CA VAL A 343 32.88 3.60 7.79
C VAL A 343 33.94 4.67 7.53
N GLU A 344 35.21 4.27 7.51
CA GLU A 344 36.32 5.18 7.21
C GLU A 344 36.25 5.71 5.78
N GLU A 345 36.75 6.93 5.55
CA GLU A 345 36.91 7.46 4.20
C GLU A 345 37.90 6.62 3.38
N LEU A 346 37.73 6.64 2.05
CA LEU A 346 38.62 5.97 1.12
C LEU A 346 39.95 6.71 0.99
N VAL A 347 41.03 5.94 0.99
CA VAL A 347 42.41 6.40 0.76
C VAL A 347 43.00 5.69 -0.45
N GLU A 348 44.15 6.13 -0.98
CA GLU A 348 44.70 5.57 -2.22
C GLU A 348 45.15 4.10 -2.04
N GLU A 349 45.57 3.74 -0.82
CA GLU A 349 45.93 2.37 -0.42
C GLU A 349 44.73 1.39 -0.41
N ASP A 350 43.49 1.89 -0.50
CA ASP A 350 42.31 1.03 -0.69
C ASP A 350 42.21 0.48 -2.12
N PHE A 351 43.10 0.87 -3.04
CA PHE A 351 43.04 0.55 -4.46
C PHE A 351 44.40 0.08 -5.02
N PRO A 352 45.04 -0.96 -4.42
CA PRO A 352 46.44 -1.29 -4.69
C PRO A 352 46.78 -1.60 -6.16
N ASN A 353 45.80 -2.00 -6.97
CA ASN A 353 45.98 -2.42 -8.37
C ASN A 353 45.09 -1.62 -9.36
N GLU A 354 44.69 -0.38 -9.02
CA GLU A 354 43.96 0.51 -9.93
C GLU A 354 44.82 1.67 -10.45
N ALA A 355 44.46 2.19 -11.63
CA ALA A 355 45.03 3.43 -12.16
C ALA A 355 44.62 4.63 -11.27
N LEU A 356 45.56 5.55 -11.04
CA LEU A 356 45.39 6.70 -10.14
C LEU A 356 44.16 7.55 -10.48
N GLU A 357 43.82 7.66 -11.76
CA GLU A 357 42.65 8.37 -12.27
C GLU A 357 41.33 7.77 -11.78
N ARG A 358 41.26 6.44 -11.60
CA ARG A 358 40.08 5.75 -11.02
C ARG A 358 39.98 6.00 -9.53
N VAL A 359 41.11 5.93 -8.83
CA VAL A 359 41.22 6.16 -7.38
C VAL A 359 40.75 7.57 -7.02
N GLN A 360 41.31 8.57 -7.69
CA GLN A 360 41.00 9.97 -7.48
C GLN A 360 39.58 10.34 -7.95
N TYR A 361 39.06 9.68 -8.99
CA TYR A 361 37.64 9.79 -9.37
C TYR A 361 36.71 9.32 -8.25
N ILE A 362 36.89 8.10 -7.73
CA ILE A 362 36.00 7.53 -6.70
C ILE A 362 36.06 8.33 -5.40
N ILE A 363 37.26 8.71 -4.94
CA ILE A 363 37.42 9.55 -3.73
C ILE A 363 36.70 10.89 -3.90
N SER A 364 36.77 11.50 -5.09
CA SER A 364 36.08 12.76 -5.39
C SER A 364 34.55 12.59 -5.45
N GLN A 365 34.07 11.49 -6.04
CA GLN A 365 32.64 11.19 -6.12
C GLN A 365 32.03 10.85 -4.74
N VAL A 366 32.79 10.23 -3.82
CA VAL A 366 32.38 10.09 -2.41
C VAL A 366 32.23 11.47 -1.76
N LYS A 367 33.23 12.35 -1.89
CA LYS A 367 33.19 13.71 -1.33
C LYS A 367 31.98 14.50 -1.86
N LEU A 368 31.66 14.36 -3.15
CA LEU A 368 30.46 14.95 -3.75
C LEU A 368 29.19 14.39 -3.13
N SER A 369 29.08 13.06 -3.05
CA SER A 369 27.88 12.39 -2.53
C SER A 369 27.60 12.76 -1.08
N LYS A 370 28.63 12.95 -0.25
CA LYS A 370 28.52 13.46 1.14
C LYS A 370 28.08 14.92 1.18
N ALA A 371 28.69 15.79 0.36
CA ALA A 371 28.25 17.18 0.24
C ALA A 371 26.79 17.30 -0.21
N MET A 372 26.37 16.42 -1.14
CA MET A 372 25.01 16.32 -1.65
C MET A 372 24.00 15.87 -0.59
N ALA A 373 24.32 14.84 0.20
CA ALA A 373 23.47 14.39 1.30
C ALA A 373 23.28 15.51 2.35
N ARG A 374 24.37 16.20 2.73
CA ARG A 374 24.35 17.37 3.62
C ARG A 374 23.46 18.50 3.09
N LEU A 375 23.64 18.90 1.82
CA LEU A 375 22.84 19.95 1.19
C LEU A 375 21.36 19.54 1.09
N TYR A 376 21.09 18.28 0.76
CA TYR A 376 19.74 17.75 0.66
C TYR A 376 19.02 17.79 2.02
N PHE A 377 19.66 17.29 3.09
CA PHE A 377 19.07 17.29 4.42
C PHE A 377 18.80 18.71 4.96
N SER A 378 19.76 19.62 4.78
CA SER A 378 19.67 21.01 5.24
C SER A 378 18.58 21.82 4.54
N HIS A 379 18.43 21.69 3.21
CA HIS A 379 17.62 22.60 2.40
C HIS A 379 16.50 21.93 1.60
N CYS A 380 16.76 20.75 1.03
CA CYS A 380 15.87 20.12 0.02
C CYS A 380 15.00 18.95 0.55
N SER A 381 15.08 18.66 1.85
CA SER A 381 14.25 17.69 2.55
C SER A 381 12.80 18.21 2.70
N PRO A 382 11.77 17.34 2.77
CA PRO A 382 10.36 17.76 2.71
C PRO A 382 9.96 18.81 3.77
N SER A 383 10.51 18.71 4.99
CA SER A 383 10.28 19.66 6.08
C SER A 383 11.06 20.97 5.97
N ARG A 384 12.08 21.04 5.10
CA ARG A 384 12.87 22.25 4.85
C ARG A 384 12.36 23.03 3.65
N LEU A 385 11.91 22.33 2.60
CA LEU A 385 11.31 22.94 1.41
C LEU A 385 10.15 23.89 1.72
N SER A 386 9.34 23.61 2.75
CA SER A 386 8.26 24.50 3.18
C SER A 386 8.72 25.86 3.72
N LEU A 387 9.98 25.97 4.17
CA LEU A 387 10.59 27.22 4.65
C LEU A 387 11.13 28.06 3.47
N CYS A 388 11.53 27.41 2.36
CA CYS A 388 12.06 28.06 1.16
C CYS A 388 10.99 28.84 0.34
N LYS A 389 9.76 28.98 0.86
CA LYS A 389 8.75 29.91 0.35
C LYS A 389 9.17 31.37 0.58
N GLU A 390 9.94 31.65 1.63
CA GLU A 390 10.46 32.99 1.92
C GLU A 390 11.71 33.27 1.08
N ALA A 391 11.67 34.31 0.23
CA ALA A 391 12.70 34.56 -0.79
C ALA A 391 14.12 34.73 -0.22
N HIS A 392 14.27 35.22 1.03
CA HIS A 392 15.57 35.35 1.67
C HIS A 392 16.15 33.98 2.10
N VAL A 393 15.30 33.06 2.59
CA VAL A 393 15.70 31.68 2.94
C VAL A 393 16.09 30.91 1.67
N LEU A 394 15.37 31.12 0.57
CA LEU A 394 15.70 30.56 -0.74
C LEU A 394 17.05 31.07 -1.26
N HIS A 395 17.32 32.37 -1.17
CA HIS A 395 18.60 32.95 -1.56
C HIS A 395 19.77 32.44 -0.68
N GLU A 396 19.57 32.27 0.62
CA GLU A 396 20.60 31.69 1.51
C GLU A 396 20.88 30.22 1.17
N ALA A 397 19.85 29.41 0.95
CA ALA A 397 19.97 28.01 0.57
C ALA A 397 20.64 27.83 -0.82
N MET A 398 20.27 28.65 -1.82
CA MET A 398 20.94 28.64 -3.13
C MET A 398 22.42 29.06 -3.02
N GLY A 399 22.73 30.02 -2.15
CA GLY A 399 24.12 30.43 -1.87
C GLY A 399 24.97 29.30 -1.27
N ASP A 400 24.45 28.55 -0.29
CA ASP A 400 25.18 27.39 0.28
C ASP A 400 25.37 26.26 -0.75
N ILE A 401 24.37 26.00 -1.60
CA ILE A 401 24.49 25.02 -2.70
C ILE A 401 25.60 25.42 -3.67
N GLN A 402 25.58 26.66 -4.17
CA GLN A 402 26.60 27.17 -5.09
C GLN A 402 27.99 27.13 -4.46
N ALA A 403 28.15 27.67 -3.25
CA ALA A 403 29.45 27.72 -2.56
C ALA A 403 29.99 26.33 -2.23
N THR A 404 29.14 25.40 -1.78
CA THR A 404 29.54 24.03 -1.43
C THR A 404 29.91 23.20 -2.66
N LEU A 405 29.12 23.29 -3.75
CA LEU A 405 29.44 22.58 -4.98
C LEU A 405 30.70 23.17 -5.65
N GLN A 406 30.87 24.49 -5.66
CA GLN A 406 32.06 25.15 -6.23
C GLN A 406 33.32 24.79 -5.43
N ALA A 407 33.27 24.80 -4.09
CA ALA A 407 34.41 24.39 -3.27
C ALA A 407 34.81 22.91 -3.49
N TRP A 408 33.84 22.03 -3.73
CA TRP A 408 34.12 20.66 -4.16
C TRP A 408 34.75 20.62 -5.56
N TYR A 409 34.20 21.37 -6.53
CA TYR A 409 34.69 21.43 -7.90
C TYR A 409 36.15 21.92 -7.96
N ASP A 410 36.48 22.97 -7.19
CA ASP A 410 37.82 23.52 -7.07
C ASP A 410 38.80 22.53 -6.45
N SER A 411 38.34 21.72 -5.47
CA SER A 411 39.15 20.60 -4.94
C SER A 411 39.43 19.50 -5.97
N CYS A 412 38.64 19.42 -7.05
CA CYS A 412 38.84 18.50 -8.17
C CYS A 412 39.68 19.10 -9.31
N GLN A 413 39.91 20.43 -9.35
CA GLN A 413 40.70 21.05 -10.43
C GLN A 413 42.19 20.67 -10.39
N GLY A 414 42.71 20.23 -9.23
CA GLY A 414 44.07 19.70 -9.10
C GLY A 414 44.27 18.29 -9.72
N LEU A 415 43.20 17.62 -10.15
CA LEU A 415 43.24 16.26 -10.68
C LEU A 415 43.60 16.28 -12.18
N ASN A 416 44.90 16.33 -12.47
CA ASN A 416 45.45 16.53 -13.82
C ASN A 416 45.38 15.26 -14.70
N PHE A 417 44.18 14.74 -14.91
CA PHE A 417 43.88 13.56 -15.73
C PHE A 417 44.09 13.86 -17.22
N SER A 418 45.27 13.51 -17.76
CA SER A 418 45.56 13.46 -19.20
C SER A 418 44.97 14.64 -20.00
N ASN A 419 45.47 15.85 -19.70
CA ASN A 419 45.06 17.14 -20.31
C ASN A 419 43.57 17.50 -20.13
N GLY A 420 42.85 16.88 -19.19
CA GLY A 420 41.48 17.23 -18.82
C GLY A 420 40.38 16.60 -19.70
N HIS A 421 40.75 15.79 -20.69
CA HIS A 421 39.85 15.09 -21.62
C HIS A 421 39.55 13.63 -21.22
N HIS A 422 40.10 13.15 -20.10
CA HIS A 422 39.82 11.80 -19.60
C HIS A 422 38.34 11.63 -19.22
N HIS A 423 37.70 10.52 -19.61
CA HIS A 423 36.26 10.30 -19.42
C HIS A 423 35.81 10.46 -17.95
N LEU A 424 36.62 10.03 -16.98
CA LEU A 424 36.35 10.23 -15.56
C LEU A 424 36.41 11.71 -15.13
N SER A 425 37.32 12.51 -15.72
CA SER A 425 37.39 13.98 -15.49
C SER A 425 36.10 14.65 -15.94
N LEU A 426 35.65 14.32 -17.15
CA LEU A 426 34.45 14.87 -17.77
C LEU A 426 33.19 14.44 -16.99
N THR A 427 33.16 13.19 -16.51
CA THR A 427 32.07 12.66 -15.67
C THR A 427 31.90 13.45 -14.37
N LEU A 428 32.99 13.83 -13.67
CA LEU A 428 32.91 14.69 -12.47
C LEU A 428 32.33 16.09 -12.78
N LYS A 429 32.71 16.67 -13.93
CA LYS A 429 32.19 17.97 -14.39
C LYS A 429 30.70 17.88 -14.76
N VAL A 430 30.25 16.77 -15.35
CA VAL A 430 28.81 16.50 -15.61
C VAL A 430 28.02 16.36 -14.31
N TYR A 431 28.54 15.63 -13.31
CA TYR A 431 27.91 15.54 -11.99
C TYR A 431 27.75 16.90 -11.30
N TYR A 432 28.77 17.79 -11.36
CA TYR A 432 28.70 19.15 -10.81
C TYR A 432 27.48 19.92 -11.33
N HIS A 433 27.34 20.03 -12.65
CA HIS A 433 26.26 20.78 -13.26
C HIS A 433 24.89 20.08 -13.09
N TYR A 434 24.85 18.73 -13.09
CA TYR A 434 23.63 17.97 -12.81
C TYR A 434 23.05 18.31 -11.43
N TYR A 435 23.88 18.34 -10.38
CA TYR A 435 23.41 18.67 -9.04
C TYR A 435 23.07 20.15 -8.87
N LEU A 436 23.85 21.04 -9.48
CA LEU A 436 23.56 22.47 -9.49
C LEU A 436 22.17 22.76 -10.10
N ILE A 437 21.82 22.09 -11.20
CA ILE A 437 20.47 22.16 -11.78
C ILE A 437 19.43 21.56 -10.83
N ASN A 438 19.60 20.30 -10.41
CA ASN A 438 18.55 19.57 -9.71
C ASN A 438 18.24 20.13 -8.31
N LEU A 439 19.26 20.56 -7.54
CA LEU A 439 19.02 21.21 -6.25
C LEU A 439 18.37 22.60 -6.44
N SER A 440 18.91 23.43 -7.34
CA SER A 440 18.38 24.79 -7.56
C SER A 440 16.93 24.75 -8.05
N GLN A 441 16.60 23.90 -9.04
CA GLN A 441 15.21 23.75 -9.49
C GLN A 441 14.29 23.23 -8.39
N ARG A 442 14.75 22.30 -7.54
CA ARG A 442 13.95 21.75 -6.44
C ARG A 442 13.58 22.81 -5.40
N LEU A 443 14.49 23.75 -5.13
CA LEU A 443 14.23 24.91 -4.27
C LEU A 443 13.36 25.97 -4.97
N GLN A 444 13.69 26.36 -6.21
CA GLN A 444 12.97 27.41 -6.96
C GLN A 444 11.49 27.09 -7.17
N ARG A 445 11.11 25.81 -7.26
CA ARG A 445 9.70 25.35 -7.29
C ARG A 445 8.87 25.79 -6.05
N GLN A 446 9.50 26.22 -4.95
CA GLN A 446 8.80 26.63 -3.72
C GLN A 446 8.45 28.13 -3.66
N CYS A 447 9.04 28.98 -4.51
CA CYS A 447 8.82 30.43 -4.48
C CYS A 447 8.64 31.01 -5.88
N THR A 448 7.39 31.30 -6.27
CA THR A 448 7.04 31.84 -7.60
C THR A 448 7.63 33.22 -7.88
N ALA A 449 7.92 34.01 -6.83
CA ALA A 449 8.46 35.36 -6.92
C ALA A 449 9.99 35.41 -7.13
N TYR A 450 10.71 34.29 -6.97
CA TYR A 450 12.18 34.27 -7.10
C TYR A 450 12.59 33.33 -8.24
N LYS A 451 12.97 33.91 -9.39
CA LYS A 451 13.38 33.18 -10.59
C LYS A 451 14.79 33.58 -11.02
N GLU A 452 15.79 33.22 -10.23
CA GLU A 452 17.19 33.30 -10.66
C GLU A 452 17.51 32.14 -11.61
N VAL A 453 17.06 32.26 -12.87
CA VAL A 453 17.17 31.20 -13.88
C VAL A 453 18.60 31.00 -14.38
N LYS A 454 19.40 32.08 -14.42
CA LYS A 454 20.70 32.10 -15.09
C LYS A 454 21.70 31.00 -14.64
N PRO A 455 21.96 30.75 -13.34
CA PRO A 455 22.89 29.68 -12.93
C PRO A 455 22.45 28.28 -13.39
N VAL A 456 21.14 28.08 -13.57
CA VAL A 456 20.56 26.80 -14.02
C VAL A 456 20.68 26.64 -15.53
N THR A 457 20.48 27.71 -16.32
CA THR A 457 20.66 27.68 -17.78
C THR A 457 22.13 27.65 -18.18
N ASP A 458 23.00 28.37 -17.46
CA ASP A 458 24.45 28.34 -17.67
C ASP A 458 24.99 26.91 -17.40
N ALA A 459 24.51 26.24 -16.34
CA ALA A 459 24.84 24.85 -16.07
C ALA A 459 24.27 23.87 -17.12
N ALA A 460 23.08 24.13 -17.67
CA ALA A 460 22.49 23.32 -18.72
C ALA A 460 23.28 23.39 -20.04
N ALA A 461 23.72 24.59 -20.43
CA ALA A 461 24.60 24.78 -21.59
C ALA A 461 25.96 24.07 -21.39
N GLN A 462 26.53 24.16 -20.19
CA GLN A 462 27.79 23.49 -19.87
C GLN A 462 27.68 21.95 -19.89
N ILE A 463 26.52 21.37 -19.56
CA ILE A 463 26.30 19.92 -19.76
C ILE A 463 26.41 19.55 -21.24
N PHE A 464 25.81 20.31 -22.16
CA PHE A 464 25.94 20.02 -23.60
C PHE A 464 27.40 20.13 -24.06
N ASN A 465 28.11 21.21 -23.70
CA ASN A 465 29.53 21.39 -24.03
C ASN A 465 30.41 20.24 -23.49
N LEU A 466 30.14 19.77 -22.27
CA LEU A 466 30.88 18.66 -21.64
C LEU A 466 30.56 17.31 -22.27
N VAL A 467 29.31 17.08 -22.69
CA VAL A 467 28.89 15.84 -23.36
C VAL A 467 29.41 15.78 -24.79
N GLU A 468 29.40 16.89 -25.53
CA GLU A 468 30.01 16.99 -26.85
C GLU A 468 31.52 16.72 -26.78
N ASN A 469 32.25 17.40 -25.89
CA ASN A 469 33.66 17.15 -25.61
C ASN A 469 33.92 15.68 -25.20
N SER A 470 33.04 15.09 -24.38
CA SER A 470 33.12 13.67 -24.01
C SER A 470 33.05 12.74 -25.22
N LEU A 471 32.14 13.00 -26.16
CA LEU A 471 31.91 12.18 -27.35
C LEU A 471 32.94 12.42 -28.48
N LEU A 472 33.70 13.52 -28.43
CA LEU A 472 34.83 13.74 -29.35
C LEU A 472 36.03 12.82 -29.06
N PHE A 473 36.21 12.36 -27.82
CA PHE A 473 37.38 11.58 -27.40
C PHE A 473 37.06 10.14 -26.98
N TRP A 474 35.80 9.79 -26.71
CA TRP A 474 35.39 8.47 -26.19
C TRP A 474 34.02 8.03 -26.72
N THR A 475 33.83 6.72 -26.86
CA THR A 475 32.52 6.16 -27.25
C THR A 475 31.54 6.11 -26.06
N PRO A 476 30.21 6.11 -26.29
CA PRO A 476 29.18 6.08 -25.23
C PRO A 476 29.35 5.01 -24.15
N GLU A 477 29.95 3.85 -24.49
CA GLU A 477 30.20 2.74 -23.55
C GLU A 477 31.13 3.10 -22.38
N HIS A 478 31.90 4.18 -22.48
CA HIS A 478 32.84 4.61 -21.44
C HIS A 478 32.19 5.47 -20.34
N PHE A 479 30.91 5.84 -20.50
CA PHE A 479 30.23 6.79 -19.61
C PHE A 479 29.11 6.14 -18.80
N PRO A 480 28.98 6.46 -17.49
CA PRO A 480 27.86 6.01 -16.67
C PRO A 480 26.55 6.73 -17.03
N MET A 481 25.41 6.12 -16.67
CA MET A 481 24.06 6.54 -17.06
C MET A 481 23.69 7.98 -16.61
N ILE A 482 24.45 8.57 -15.68
CA ILE A 482 24.34 9.99 -15.32
C ILE A 482 24.36 10.93 -16.54
N TYR A 483 25.08 10.59 -17.61
CA TYR A 483 25.10 11.39 -18.84
C TYR A 483 23.69 11.57 -19.43
N VAL A 484 22.88 10.51 -19.44
CA VAL A 484 21.49 10.54 -19.92
C VAL A 484 20.61 11.37 -18.98
N SER A 485 20.80 11.23 -17.66
CA SER A 485 20.06 12.00 -16.63
C SER A 485 20.42 13.49 -16.62
N ALA A 486 21.68 13.82 -16.91
CA ALA A 486 22.19 15.18 -17.03
C ALA A 486 21.66 15.87 -18.29
N LEU A 487 21.68 15.18 -19.44
CA LEU A 487 21.04 15.66 -20.67
C LEU A 487 19.55 15.96 -20.46
N PHE A 488 18.82 15.06 -19.79
CA PHE A 488 17.41 15.31 -19.45
C PHE A 488 17.23 16.57 -18.58
N SER A 489 18.01 16.70 -17.51
CA SER A 489 17.94 17.85 -16.59
C SER A 489 18.25 19.17 -17.30
N ALA A 490 19.24 19.17 -18.20
CA ALA A 490 19.62 20.33 -19.02
C ALA A 490 18.52 20.70 -20.04
N MET A 491 17.97 19.72 -20.76
CA MET A 491 16.89 19.96 -21.73
C MET A 491 15.62 20.46 -21.03
N MET A 492 15.26 19.91 -19.86
CA MET A 492 14.14 20.41 -19.05
C MET A 492 14.37 21.83 -18.51
N ALA A 493 15.59 22.18 -18.11
CA ALA A 493 15.93 23.54 -17.69
C ALA A 493 15.70 24.56 -18.80
N LEU A 494 16.21 24.29 -20.01
CA LEU A 494 16.10 25.19 -21.16
C LEU A 494 14.66 25.24 -21.72
N ALA A 495 13.93 24.12 -21.71
CA ALA A 495 12.52 24.09 -22.10
C ALA A 495 11.60 24.83 -21.08
N ALA A 496 11.99 24.91 -19.81
CA ALA A 496 11.28 25.70 -18.79
C ALA A 496 11.52 27.21 -18.94
N GLU A 497 12.73 27.62 -19.34
CA GLU A 497 13.08 29.01 -19.62
C GLU A 497 12.21 29.61 -20.74
N VAL A 498 12.13 28.94 -21.90
CA VAL A 498 11.45 29.47 -23.10
C VAL A 498 9.96 29.74 -22.84
N LYS A 499 9.28 28.97 -21.97
CA LYS A 499 7.87 29.21 -21.62
C LYS A 499 7.56 30.58 -21.02
N THR A 500 8.56 31.32 -20.56
CA THR A 500 8.34 32.68 -20.02
C THR A 500 8.10 33.74 -21.11
N SER A 501 8.19 33.33 -22.38
CA SER A 501 7.90 34.12 -23.58
C SER A 501 7.14 33.23 -24.59
N ALA A 502 6.10 33.74 -25.28
CA ALA A 502 5.22 32.93 -26.13
C ALA A 502 6.00 31.99 -27.09
N PRO A 503 6.00 30.66 -26.87
CA PRO A 503 6.97 29.77 -27.50
C PRO A 503 6.56 29.35 -28.90
N LYS A 504 7.39 29.68 -29.90
CA LYS A 504 7.44 28.90 -31.15
C LYS A 504 8.24 27.62 -30.88
N SER A 505 7.75 26.47 -31.37
CA SER A 505 8.41 25.17 -31.25
C SER A 505 9.88 25.22 -31.70
N ASP A 506 10.16 25.97 -32.77
CA ASP A 506 11.50 26.24 -33.32
C ASP A 506 12.51 26.73 -32.26
N GLN A 507 12.08 27.61 -31.33
CA GLN A 507 12.98 28.18 -30.32
C GLN A 507 13.36 27.16 -29.24
N ILE A 508 12.41 26.28 -28.88
CA ILE A 508 12.68 25.16 -27.98
C ILE A 508 13.61 24.16 -28.69
N PHE A 509 13.32 23.83 -29.97
CA PHE A 509 14.15 22.93 -30.76
C PHE A 509 15.61 23.40 -30.85
N VAL A 510 15.85 24.66 -31.22
CA VAL A 510 17.21 25.22 -31.30
C VAL A 510 17.97 25.08 -29.98
N LYS A 511 17.32 25.33 -28.83
CA LYS A 511 17.98 25.19 -27.51
C LYS A 511 18.24 23.75 -27.09
N ILE A 512 17.38 22.78 -27.46
CA ILE A 512 17.53 21.37 -27.02
C ILE A 512 18.14 20.44 -28.08
N ARG A 513 18.36 20.90 -29.32
CA ARG A 513 18.97 20.14 -30.42
C ARG A 513 20.32 19.48 -30.06
N PRO A 514 21.26 20.13 -29.34
CA PRO A 514 22.50 19.47 -28.91
C PRO A 514 22.22 18.26 -27.99
N GLY A 515 21.24 18.39 -27.09
CA GLY A 515 20.79 17.30 -26.22
C GLY A 515 20.16 16.14 -27.00
N LEU A 516 19.31 16.43 -27.99
CA LEU A 516 18.73 15.41 -28.88
C LEU A 516 19.80 14.63 -29.66
N LEU A 517 20.82 15.32 -30.19
CA LEU A 517 21.94 14.70 -30.90
C LEU A 517 22.80 13.83 -29.96
N ALA A 518 23.09 14.29 -28.76
CA ALA A 518 23.81 13.50 -27.75
C ALA A 518 23.00 12.25 -27.33
N LEU A 519 21.70 12.37 -27.08
CA LEU A 519 20.83 11.24 -26.76
C LEU A 519 20.77 10.22 -27.90
N LYS A 520 20.80 10.68 -29.17
CA LYS A 520 20.88 9.80 -30.35
C LYS A 520 22.19 9.00 -30.43
N GLN A 521 23.27 9.45 -29.79
CA GLN A 521 24.47 8.63 -29.59
C GLN A 521 24.29 7.66 -28.42
N PHE A 522 23.78 8.13 -27.27
CA PHE A 522 23.59 7.30 -26.07
C PHE A 522 22.52 6.21 -26.19
N GLU A 523 21.57 6.29 -27.13
CA GLU A 523 20.55 5.24 -27.35
C GLU A 523 21.09 3.90 -27.90
N SER A 524 22.38 3.87 -28.24
CA SER A 524 23.16 2.66 -28.57
C SER A 524 23.58 1.86 -27.32
N VAL A 525 23.60 2.50 -26.14
CA VAL A 525 24.01 1.92 -24.85
C VAL A 525 22.84 1.89 -23.86
N TYR A 526 22.13 3.00 -23.70
CA TYR A 526 21.06 3.16 -22.71
C TYR A 526 19.69 3.33 -23.39
N ILE A 527 18.79 2.36 -23.22
CA ILE A 527 17.42 2.45 -23.77
C ILE A 527 16.65 3.68 -23.27
N LEU A 528 16.92 4.12 -22.04
CA LEU A 528 16.40 5.35 -21.46
C LEU A 528 16.73 6.61 -22.28
N ALA A 529 17.87 6.65 -22.99
CA ALA A 529 18.20 7.75 -23.89
C ALA A 529 17.30 7.78 -25.12
N ARG A 530 16.87 6.61 -25.63
CA ARG A 530 15.88 6.51 -26.72
C ARG A 530 14.53 7.08 -26.28
N TRP A 531 14.06 6.66 -25.11
CA TRP A 531 12.80 7.14 -24.54
C TRP A 531 12.83 8.67 -24.32
N ILE A 532 13.88 9.19 -23.69
CA ILE A 532 14.02 10.64 -23.44
C ILE A 532 14.18 11.44 -24.73
N LYS A 533 14.87 10.92 -25.75
CA LYS A 533 14.93 11.55 -27.07
C LYS A 533 13.53 11.62 -27.69
N ASN A 534 12.79 10.52 -27.67
CA ASN A 534 11.42 10.47 -28.20
C ASN A 534 10.49 11.44 -27.45
N PHE A 535 10.55 11.53 -26.11
CA PHE A 535 9.80 12.50 -25.30
C PHE A 535 9.85 13.93 -25.84
N PHE A 536 11.06 14.39 -26.13
CA PHE A 536 11.27 15.76 -26.60
C PHE A 536 10.88 15.92 -28.07
N MET A 537 11.04 14.90 -28.91
CA MET A 537 10.48 14.92 -30.27
C MET A 537 8.94 14.97 -30.24
N ASP A 538 8.29 14.21 -29.37
CA ASP A 538 6.83 14.21 -29.18
C ASP A 538 6.31 15.55 -28.60
N ILE A 539 7.13 16.26 -27.81
CA ILE A 539 6.81 17.62 -27.34
C ILE A 539 6.92 18.63 -28.49
N LEU A 540 7.93 18.49 -29.36
CA LEU A 540 8.20 19.40 -30.47
C LEU A 540 7.24 19.20 -31.65
N ASN A 541 6.79 17.96 -31.89
CA ASN A 541 5.92 17.57 -32.99
C ASN A 541 4.42 17.77 -32.70
N ARG A 542 4.05 18.22 -31.48
CA ARG A 542 2.65 18.56 -31.17
C ARG A 542 2.21 19.73 -32.04
N PRO A 543 1.09 19.63 -32.77
CA PRO A 543 0.52 20.78 -33.45
C PRO A 543 0.17 21.85 -32.40
N ALA A 544 0.38 23.12 -32.77
CA ALA A 544 -0.13 24.22 -31.96
C ALA A 544 -1.68 24.11 -31.87
N PRO A 545 -2.30 24.45 -30.73
CA PRO A 545 -3.74 24.60 -30.69
C PRO A 545 -4.17 25.65 -31.72
N PHE A 546 -5.28 25.41 -32.41
CA PHE A 546 -5.83 26.37 -33.38
C PHE A 546 -6.06 27.73 -32.69
N ASP A 547 -5.59 28.80 -33.33
CA ASP A 547 -5.84 30.17 -32.87
C ASP A 547 -7.35 30.41 -32.76
N ALA A 548 -7.77 31.02 -31.64
CA ALA A 548 -9.17 31.38 -31.43
C ALA A 548 -9.58 32.46 -32.45
N VAL A 549 -10.75 32.28 -33.07
CA VAL A 549 -11.28 33.23 -34.04
C VAL A 549 -11.50 34.59 -33.39
N GLU A 550 -10.83 35.63 -33.90
CA GLU A 550 -11.10 37.03 -33.51
C GLU A 550 -12.52 37.42 -33.90
N THR A 551 -13.45 37.40 -32.93
CA THR A 551 -14.80 37.93 -33.13
C THR A 551 -14.77 39.45 -33.16
N GLN A 552 -14.60 40.04 -34.34
CA GLN A 552 -14.79 41.47 -34.55
C GLN A 552 -16.24 41.85 -34.22
N ARG A 553 -16.45 42.61 -33.14
CA ARG A 553 -17.77 43.15 -32.79
C ARG A 553 -18.16 44.29 -33.74
N PRO A 554 -19.37 44.31 -34.32
CA PRO A 554 -19.91 45.51 -34.96
C PRO A 554 -20.25 46.59 -33.90
N PRO A 555 -20.26 47.89 -34.27
CA PRO A 555 -20.67 48.98 -33.39
C PRO A 555 -22.20 49.02 -33.19
N PRO A 556 -22.70 49.71 -32.13
CA PRO A 556 -24.13 49.75 -31.82
C PRO A 556 -24.95 50.63 -32.76
N ASN A 557 -26.25 50.33 -32.86
CA ASN A 557 -27.20 50.95 -33.79
C ASN A 557 -27.40 52.46 -33.58
N LEU A 558 -27.62 53.15 -34.70
CA LEU A 558 -28.36 54.41 -34.78
C LEU A 558 -29.45 54.28 -35.86
N HIS A 559 -30.56 55.00 -35.69
CA HIS A 559 -31.72 54.96 -36.59
C HIS A 559 -31.41 55.47 -38.02
N VAL A 560 -32.16 54.99 -39.00
CA VAL A 560 -33.15 55.75 -39.80
C VAL A 560 -33.98 54.78 -40.66
N ASP A 561 -35.20 55.19 -41.03
CA ASP A 561 -36.21 54.40 -41.75
C ASP A 561 -35.97 54.26 -43.28
N ASP A 562 -36.95 53.59 -43.90
CA ASP A 562 -37.42 53.72 -45.30
C ASP A 562 -36.81 52.90 -46.47
N THR A 563 -37.60 51.88 -46.84
CA THR A 563 -38.05 51.51 -48.21
C THR A 563 -37.19 50.67 -49.17
N ALA A 564 -37.89 49.67 -49.75
CA ALA A 564 -37.77 49.14 -51.13
C ALA A 564 -36.53 48.28 -51.51
N VAL A 565 -36.54 47.39 -52.52
CA VAL A 565 -37.59 46.61 -53.25
C VAL A 565 -36.87 45.47 -54.00
N GLU A 566 -37.53 44.31 -54.21
CA GLU A 566 -37.09 43.17 -55.09
C GLU A 566 -35.73 42.48 -54.75
N GLY A 567 -35.44 41.25 -55.19
CA GLY A 567 -36.31 40.23 -55.81
C GLY A 567 -35.53 39.17 -56.61
N THR A 568 -35.89 37.87 -56.44
CA THR A 568 -35.52 36.70 -57.31
C THR A 568 -34.03 36.29 -57.43
N ALA A 569 -33.65 35.06 -57.82
CA ALA A 569 -34.23 33.70 -57.67
C ALA A 569 -33.22 32.62 -58.17
N SER A 570 -33.44 31.34 -57.79
CA SER A 570 -33.15 30.10 -58.59
C SER A 570 -31.68 29.69 -58.85
N GLU A 571 -31.29 28.41 -59.13
CA GLU A 571 -31.90 27.07 -58.95
C GLU A 571 -30.88 25.92 -59.26
N THR A 572 -31.08 24.70 -58.70
CA THR A 572 -30.77 23.34 -59.27
C THR A 572 -29.31 22.91 -59.64
N MET A 573 -28.94 21.62 -59.84
CA MET A 573 -29.28 20.31 -59.20
C MET A 573 -28.27 19.20 -59.65
N ASN A 574 -28.12 18.13 -58.83
CA ASN A 574 -27.82 16.69 -59.14
C ASN A 574 -26.69 16.23 -60.10
N GLY A 575 -26.04 15.07 -59.81
CA GLY A 575 -25.45 14.22 -60.88
C GLY A 575 -24.27 13.25 -60.57
N THR A 576 -24.51 12.17 -59.82
CA THR A 576 -23.89 10.80 -59.84
C THR A 576 -22.66 10.41 -60.71
N ASP A 577 -21.77 9.58 -60.09
CA ASP A 577 -20.97 8.43 -60.62
C ASP A 577 -19.77 8.61 -61.60
N GLY A 578 -18.68 7.84 -61.39
CA GLY A 578 -17.61 7.61 -62.41
C GLY A 578 -16.19 7.22 -61.90
N ILE A 579 -15.64 6.10 -62.38
CA ILE A 579 -14.37 5.39 -62.04
C ILE A 579 -13.98 4.51 -63.28
N PRO A 580 -12.71 4.11 -63.67
CA PRO A 580 -11.45 3.87 -62.90
C PRO A 580 -10.03 4.18 -63.56
N THR A 581 -8.94 3.94 -62.79
CA THR A 581 -7.61 3.32 -63.13
C THR A 581 -6.53 3.87 -64.14
N THR A 582 -5.32 4.12 -63.58
CA THR A 582 -3.92 3.60 -63.92
C THR A 582 -3.01 4.08 -65.08
N THR A 583 -1.67 4.07 -64.77
CA THR A 583 -0.44 3.87 -65.63
C THR A 583 -0.06 4.96 -66.66
N THR A 584 1.18 5.21 -67.18
CA THR A 584 2.61 4.69 -67.16
C THR A 584 3.52 5.74 -67.88
N SER A 585 4.88 5.77 -67.98
CA SER A 585 6.10 5.26 -67.30
C SER A 585 7.40 5.68 -68.08
N VAL A 586 8.63 5.62 -67.51
CA VAL A 586 9.98 5.82 -68.18
C VAL A 586 10.29 7.31 -68.57
N GLY A 587 11.51 7.89 -68.63
CA GLY A 587 12.95 7.58 -68.38
C GLY A 587 13.84 8.72 -68.98
N GLN A 588 15.19 8.78 -69.03
CA GLN A 588 16.34 8.04 -68.46
C GLN A 588 17.69 8.79 -68.82
N VAL A 589 18.84 8.46 -68.19
CA VAL A 589 20.26 8.84 -68.52
C VAL A 589 20.78 10.21 -67.98
N ALA A 590 22.10 10.32 -67.73
CA ALA A 590 22.79 11.40 -66.98
C ALA A 590 24.23 11.69 -67.52
N TYR A 591 24.93 12.73 -66.99
CA TYR A 591 26.39 12.75 -66.73
C TYR A 591 26.87 14.03 -65.95
N ASP A 592 27.75 13.85 -64.96
CA ASP A 592 28.82 14.70 -64.34
C ASP A 592 28.79 16.26 -64.36
N ALA A 593 29.33 17.00 -63.35
CA ALA A 593 29.82 16.67 -62.00
C ALA A 593 30.16 17.96 -61.16
N THR A 594 30.60 17.76 -59.90
CA THR A 594 31.32 18.67 -58.94
C THR A 594 30.51 19.38 -57.83
N GLY A 595 31.01 19.26 -56.58
CA GLY A 595 30.86 20.30 -55.54
C GLY A 595 30.08 19.98 -54.25
N TYR A 596 30.69 19.24 -53.30
CA TYR A 596 30.41 19.20 -51.85
C TYR A 596 28.96 19.37 -51.30
N GLU A 597 28.41 18.22 -50.88
CA GLU A 597 27.99 17.92 -49.49
C GLU A 597 26.95 18.81 -48.77
N ASP A 598 25.70 18.34 -48.78
CA ASP A 598 24.79 18.48 -47.64
C ASP A 598 24.00 17.16 -47.48
N SER A 599 24.32 16.38 -46.43
CA SER A 599 23.85 14.99 -46.27
C SER A 599 22.57 14.92 -45.43
N GLY A 600 21.45 15.25 -46.07
CA GLY A 600 20.11 15.15 -45.47
C GLY A 600 19.80 13.75 -44.93
N PHE A 601 19.28 13.69 -43.70
CA PHE A 601 18.86 12.45 -43.05
C PHE A 601 17.63 11.83 -43.77
N GLY A 602 17.87 10.81 -44.59
CA GLY A 602 16.81 9.93 -45.08
C GLY A 602 16.25 9.07 -43.95
N PHE A 603 14.93 8.99 -43.84
CA PHE A 603 14.24 8.07 -42.92
C PHE A 603 14.00 6.72 -43.60
N ASP A 604 14.51 5.65 -43.00
CA ASP A 604 14.16 4.28 -43.36
C ASP A 604 12.79 3.94 -42.76
N GLN A 605 11.82 3.61 -43.61
CA GLN A 605 10.45 3.23 -43.23
C GLN A 605 10.32 1.70 -43.07
N SER A 606 10.97 1.12 -42.07
CA SER A 606 10.95 -0.35 -41.87
C SER A 606 10.99 -0.84 -40.40
N SER A 607 10.28 -0.19 -39.48
CA SER A 607 9.87 -0.85 -38.22
C SER A 607 8.67 -0.17 -37.54
N GLY A 608 7.55 -0.89 -37.43
CA GLY A 608 6.37 -0.42 -36.71
C GLY A 608 6.54 -0.58 -35.20
N PHE A 609 6.37 0.52 -34.46
CA PHE A 609 6.23 0.53 -33.00
C PHE A 609 5.16 1.56 -32.65
N GLU A 610 3.95 1.10 -32.36
CA GLU A 610 2.81 1.98 -32.07
C GLU A 610 2.88 2.50 -30.62
N GLY A 611 2.38 3.73 -30.43
CA GLY A 611 2.76 4.59 -29.30
C GLY A 611 2.07 4.29 -27.97
N GLY A 612 2.55 3.28 -27.23
CA GLY A 612 2.17 3.08 -25.82
C GLY A 612 2.60 4.24 -24.92
N GLY A 613 1.67 4.82 -24.15
CA GLY A 613 1.92 5.99 -23.30
C GLY A 613 2.85 5.69 -22.12
N PHE A 614 4.01 6.35 -22.06
CA PHE A 614 5.09 5.98 -21.14
C PHE A 614 5.88 7.19 -20.64
N TRP A 615 5.54 7.79 -19.48
CA TRP A 615 6.37 8.80 -18.80
C TRP A 615 6.42 8.61 -17.29
N PRO A 616 7.62 8.44 -16.68
CA PRO A 616 7.76 8.42 -15.23
C PRO A 616 7.40 9.77 -14.59
N THR A 617 6.41 9.76 -13.71
CA THR A 617 5.84 10.97 -13.06
C THR A 617 6.84 11.78 -12.23
N TYR A 618 7.97 11.19 -11.83
CA TYR A 618 9.03 11.90 -11.10
C TYR A 618 9.86 12.86 -11.98
N LEU A 619 9.84 12.70 -13.31
CA LEU A 619 10.60 13.54 -14.25
C LEU A 619 9.78 14.69 -14.85
N ALA A 620 8.47 14.51 -15.04
CA ALA A 620 7.63 15.45 -15.79
C ALA A 620 6.98 16.57 -14.96
N ASN A 621 6.76 16.36 -13.65
CA ASN A 621 5.93 17.26 -12.85
C ASN A 621 6.56 18.65 -12.64
N GLY A 622 5.88 19.69 -13.15
CA GLY A 622 6.08 21.09 -12.75
C GLY A 622 6.32 22.12 -13.87
N VAL A 623 6.43 21.73 -15.15
CA VAL A 623 6.91 22.63 -16.22
C VAL A 623 5.83 23.07 -17.25
N PHE A 624 4.62 22.50 -17.22
CA PHE A 624 3.60 22.75 -18.27
C PHE A 624 2.22 23.26 -17.78
N SER A 625 1.95 23.33 -16.48
CA SER A 625 0.67 23.81 -15.93
C SER A 625 0.76 25.28 -15.49
N GLY A 626 0.10 26.20 -16.22
CA GLY A 626 0.09 27.62 -15.84
C GLY A 626 -0.88 28.48 -16.65
N VAL A 627 -2.12 28.59 -16.16
CA VAL A 627 -3.12 29.62 -16.54
C VAL A 627 -3.86 30.02 -15.24
N GLN A 628 -4.24 31.29 -15.10
CA GLN A 628 -5.08 31.79 -14.01
C GLN A 628 -6.20 32.67 -14.59
N SER A 629 -7.43 32.47 -14.09
CA SER A 629 -8.63 33.32 -14.35
C SER A 629 -9.07 33.39 -15.83
N SER A 630 -10.26 33.87 -16.18
CA SER A 630 -11.25 34.66 -15.40
C SER A 630 -12.72 34.38 -15.83
N ASP A 631 -13.62 35.20 -15.28
CA ASP A 631 -14.97 35.58 -15.74
C ASP A 631 -16.18 34.97 -15.01
N ASP A 632 -17.00 35.87 -14.46
CA ASP A 632 -18.25 35.62 -13.74
C ASP A 632 -19.46 35.54 -14.71
N MET A 633 -20.43 34.67 -14.39
CA MET A 633 -21.73 34.58 -15.07
C MET A 633 -22.84 34.30 -14.04
N GLU A 634 -23.51 35.35 -13.55
CA GLU A 634 -24.70 35.23 -12.71
C GLU A 634 -25.96 34.93 -13.55
N PHE A 635 -26.74 33.92 -13.15
CA PHE A 635 -28.13 33.68 -13.57
C PHE A 635 -28.88 32.96 -12.41
N PRO A 636 -30.23 32.95 -12.38
CA PRO A 636 -30.97 33.73 -11.38
C PRO A 636 -31.35 32.98 -10.09
N HIS A 637 -31.70 33.76 -9.06
CA HIS A 637 -32.08 33.25 -7.73
C HIS A 637 -33.39 32.41 -7.76
N PRO A 638 -33.54 31.37 -6.90
CA PRO A 638 -34.63 30.38 -7.02
C PRO A 638 -36.07 30.91 -6.85
N ASP A 639 -36.28 32.07 -6.22
CA ASP A 639 -37.60 32.58 -5.83
C ASP A 639 -38.43 33.19 -6.98
N SER A 640 -37.95 33.12 -8.23
CA SER A 640 -38.69 33.66 -9.36
C SER A 640 -39.93 32.81 -9.68
N PHE A 641 -41.09 33.46 -9.80
CA PHE A 641 -42.37 32.81 -10.12
C PHE A 641 -42.38 32.07 -11.48
N GLN A 642 -41.38 32.32 -12.32
CA GLN A 642 -41.19 31.63 -13.60
C GLN A 642 -40.59 30.24 -13.45
N TYR A 643 -39.87 29.95 -12.34
CA TYR A 643 -39.30 28.61 -12.11
C TYR A 643 -40.37 27.59 -11.66
N GLN A 644 -41.35 28.03 -10.86
CA GLN A 644 -42.45 27.16 -10.39
C GLN A 644 -43.43 26.73 -11.50
N ALA A 645 -43.37 27.36 -12.68
CA ALA A 645 -44.29 27.07 -13.80
C ALA A 645 -43.95 25.78 -14.59
N ILE A 646 -42.83 25.11 -14.30
CA ILE A 646 -42.35 23.95 -15.07
C ILE A 646 -42.73 22.60 -14.41
N LEU A 647 -43.25 22.60 -13.17
CA LEU A 647 -43.66 21.39 -12.44
C LEU A 647 -45.17 21.12 -12.45
N THR A 648 -45.83 21.27 -13.60
CA THR A 648 -47.22 20.77 -13.80
C THR A 648 -47.48 20.19 -15.20
N LYS A 649 -47.34 18.86 -15.34
CA LYS A 649 -48.23 18.06 -16.21
C LYS A 649 -48.23 16.57 -15.87
N ASP A 650 -49.45 16.06 -15.71
CA ASP A 650 -49.96 14.69 -15.56
C ASP A 650 -49.14 13.57 -16.24
N GLY A 651 -49.15 12.30 -15.81
CA GLY A 651 -49.92 11.57 -14.78
C GLY A 651 -49.74 10.05 -15.04
N TYR A 652 -50.27 9.07 -14.27
CA TYR A 652 -51.31 9.06 -13.25
C TYR A 652 -51.06 7.97 -12.19
N TYR A 653 -51.57 8.16 -10.98
CA TYR A 653 -51.81 7.11 -9.99
C TYR A 653 -53.15 6.40 -10.25
N VAL A 654 -53.30 5.16 -9.77
CA VAL A 654 -54.60 4.59 -9.38
C VAL A 654 -54.46 3.97 -8.00
N SER A 655 -55.29 4.42 -7.06
CA SER A 655 -55.52 3.76 -5.77
C SER A 655 -56.95 3.25 -5.70
N GLY A 656 -57.19 2.24 -4.86
CA GLY A 656 -58.51 1.62 -4.70
C GLY A 656 -58.81 1.26 -3.25
N TYR A 657 -59.51 2.15 -2.56
CA TYR A 657 -60.22 1.84 -1.31
C TYR A 657 -61.64 1.38 -1.65
N ASP A 658 -62.16 0.33 -1.00
CA ASP A 658 -63.44 0.49 -0.28
C ASP A 658 -63.70 -0.55 0.84
N GLN A 659 -64.44 -0.07 1.85
CA GLN A 659 -65.29 -0.75 2.85
C GLN A 659 -65.59 -2.26 2.74
N ARG A 660 -65.63 -2.98 3.89
CA ARG A 660 -66.85 -3.07 4.77
C ARG A 660 -66.75 -4.00 6.00
N LEU A 661 -67.52 -3.60 7.03
CA LEU A 661 -68.34 -4.41 7.97
C LEU A 661 -67.71 -5.43 8.97
N LEU A 662 -68.10 -5.20 10.25
CA LEU A 662 -68.32 -6.16 11.35
C LEU A 662 -67.08 -6.90 11.93
N GLY A 663 -66.94 -7.06 13.25
CA GLY A 663 -67.71 -6.51 14.37
C GLY A 663 -67.82 -7.49 15.55
N LEU A 664 -68.12 -6.93 16.75
CA LEU A 664 -68.57 -7.61 17.98
C LEU A 664 -67.59 -8.59 18.67
N ASP A 665 -67.34 -8.30 19.96
CA ASP A 665 -67.49 -9.23 21.10
C ASP A 665 -66.61 -10.50 21.24
N TYR A 666 -66.45 -11.12 22.41
CA TYR A 666 -66.41 -10.66 23.83
C TYR A 666 -65.86 -11.86 24.65
N GLN A 667 -65.37 -11.62 25.87
CA GLN A 667 -65.33 -12.59 27.01
C GLN A 667 -64.87 -14.06 26.77
N LEU A 668 -63.71 -14.48 27.28
CA LEU A 668 -63.45 -14.97 28.68
C LEU A 668 -63.45 -16.51 28.86
N SER A 669 -62.40 -16.98 29.56
CA SER A 669 -62.48 -18.05 30.59
C SER A 669 -62.63 -19.52 30.12
N HIS A 670 -62.45 -20.56 30.96
CA HIS A 670 -62.32 -20.62 32.44
C HIS A 670 -61.60 -21.91 32.94
N PHE A 671 -61.11 -21.86 34.19
CA PHE A 671 -60.87 -23.00 35.12
C PHE A 671 -59.66 -23.95 34.85
N ALA A 672 -59.03 -24.59 35.86
CA ALA A 672 -59.31 -24.66 37.31
C ALA A 672 -58.05 -24.87 38.21
N GLN A 673 -58.00 -24.15 39.35
CA GLN A 673 -57.98 -24.68 40.76
C GLN A 673 -56.89 -25.70 41.25
N LEU A 674 -56.43 -25.73 42.52
CA LEU A 674 -56.69 -24.91 43.74
C LEU A 674 -55.66 -25.18 44.89
N ARG A 675 -55.72 -24.34 45.95
CA ARG A 675 -55.28 -24.55 47.38
C ARG A 675 -53.77 -24.43 47.69
N THR A 676 -53.27 -24.05 48.89
CA THR A 676 -53.64 -23.18 50.08
C THR A 676 -52.38 -23.06 50.99
N TYR A 677 -52.20 -22.31 52.10
CA TYR A 677 -53.02 -21.44 52.99
C TYR A 677 -52.08 -20.57 53.89
N GLN A 678 -52.59 -19.48 54.52
CA GLN A 678 -52.19 -18.90 55.83
C GLN A 678 -50.75 -18.32 56.03
N ASN A 679 -50.49 -17.21 56.77
CA ASN A 679 -51.36 -16.13 57.34
C ASN A 679 -50.55 -14.88 57.85
N HIS A 680 -51.23 -13.73 57.99
CA HIS A 680 -50.99 -12.58 58.92
C HIS A 680 -50.03 -11.38 58.65
N HIS A 681 -50.40 -10.23 59.27
CA HIS A 681 -49.82 -8.84 59.37
C HIS A 681 -49.34 -8.56 60.84
N PRO A 682 -48.62 -7.47 61.26
CA PRO A 682 -48.72 -5.99 60.97
C PRO A 682 -47.37 -5.35 60.50
N GLN A 683 -47.12 -4.03 60.31
CA GLN A 683 -47.77 -2.70 60.52
C GLN A 683 -47.29 -1.83 61.73
N ASP A 684 -47.09 -0.50 61.48
CA ASP A 684 -46.84 0.67 62.39
C ASP A 684 -45.52 0.73 63.20
N HIS A 685 -44.90 1.89 63.55
CA HIS A 685 -45.48 3.19 63.96
C HIS A 685 -44.57 4.44 63.73
N CYS A 686 -44.94 5.61 64.28
CA CYS A 686 -44.42 6.95 63.92
C CYS A 686 -43.67 7.70 65.06
N ASN A 687 -43.21 8.93 64.74
CA ASN A 687 -42.68 10.01 65.61
C ASN A 687 -41.22 9.84 66.12
N GLY A 688 -40.38 10.87 66.24
CA GLY A 688 -40.53 12.29 65.84
C GLY A 688 -40.44 13.29 67.01
N ARG A 689 -39.37 14.09 67.08
CA ARG A 689 -39.33 15.39 67.77
C ARG A 689 -38.13 16.25 67.30
N GLN A 690 -38.13 17.52 67.70
CA GLN A 690 -37.43 18.63 67.07
C GLN A 690 -36.88 19.60 68.15
N VAL A 691 -36.02 20.55 67.75
CA VAL A 691 -35.59 21.74 68.50
C VAL A 691 -34.61 21.50 69.66
N ALA A 692 -33.36 21.94 69.48
CA ALA A 692 -32.80 23.10 70.22
C ALA A 692 -31.40 23.47 69.68
N GLU A 693 -31.17 24.75 69.40
CA GLU A 693 -29.83 25.30 69.21
C GLU A 693 -29.20 25.68 70.58
N VAL A 694 -27.87 25.82 70.63
CA VAL A 694 -27.17 27.08 70.97
C VAL A 694 -25.65 26.83 71.13
N ARG A 695 -24.84 27.65 70.46
CA ARG A 695 -23.36 27.79 70.57
C ARG A 695 -23.01 28.71 71.75
N PRO A 696 -21.78 28.72 72.36
CA PRO A 696 -20.56 29.12 71.62
C PRO A 696 -19.16 28.68 72.16
N TYR A 697 -18.11 29.21 71.51
CA TYR A 697 -16.68 29.33 71.89
C TYR A 697 -15.72 28.11 71.93
N VAL A 698 -15.20 27.79 70.74
CA VAL A 698 -13.77 27.95 70.34
C VAL A 698 -12.68 27.81 71.43
N LEU A 699 -11.98 26.65 71.46
CA LEU A 699 -10.52 26.50 71.20
C LEU A 699 -10.08 25.04 71.47
N GLY A 700 -9.44 24.38 70.49
CA GLY A 700 -8.92 23.01 70.65
C GLY A 700 -8.45 22.39 69.34
N LEU A 701 -7.13 22.25 69.15
CA LEU A 701 -6.53 21.82 67.88
C LEU A 701 -6.62 20.30 67.63
N ALA A 702 -6.83 19.96 66.37
CA ALA A 702 -6.19 18.84 65.63
C ALA A 702 -5.94 17.51 66.38
N ALA A 703 -6.99 16.68 66.53
CA ALA A 703 -6.84 15.26 66.90
C ALA A 703 -7.84 14.29 66.24
N LEU A 704 -8.90 14.76 65.57
CA LEU A 704 -10.08 13.94 65.24
C LEU A 704 -10.40 13.74 63.75
N THR A 705 -9.50 14.15 62.84
CA THR A 705 -9.67 13.90 61.38
C THR A 705 -9.19 12.52 60.92
N VAL A 706 -8.39 11.80 61.73
CA VAL A 706 -7.85 10.47 61.37
C VAL A 706 -8.88 9.35 61.58
N GLY A 707 -9.75 9.46 62.58
CA GLY A 707 -10.63 8.37 63.00
C GLY A 707 -11.77 8.03 62.03
N MET A 708 -12.21 8.97 61.19
CA MET A 708 -13.40 8.80 60.35
C MET A 708 -13.09 8.33 58.92
N ALA A 709 -11.84 8.46 58.45
CA ALA A 709 -11.41 7.94 57.14
C ALA A 709 -11.29 6.41 57.12
N GLY A 710 -10.95 5.79 58.26
CA GLY A 710 -10.80 4.33 58.37
C GLY A 710 -12.10 3.56 58.11
N ALA A 711 -13.25 4.13 58.47
CA ALA A 711 -14.56 3.47 58.34
C ALA A 711 -15.09 3.42 56.89
N LEU A 712 -14.66 4.33 56.02
CA LEU A 712 -15.02 4.33 54.58
C LEU A 712 -14.02 3.57 53.70
N SER A 713 -12.94 3.03 54.30
CA SER A 713 -11.88 2.31 53.58
C SER A 713 -12.16 0.81 53.41
N VAL A 714 -13.31 0.30 53.85
CA VAL A 714 -13.65 -1.14 53.86
C VAL A 714 -14.93 -1.41 53.05
N SER A 715 -14.84 -1.22 51.73
CA SER A 715 -15.81 -1.80 50.78
C SER A 715 -15.21 -2.00 49.38
N SER A 716 -14.18 -1.24 49.00
CA SER A 716 -13.42 -1.49 47.78
C SER A 716 -12.45 -2.66 47.97
N GLN A 717 -12.93 -3.90 47.83
CA GLN A 717 -12.02 -4.98 47.49
C GLN A 717 -11.30 -4.59 46.18
N PRO A 718 -9.96 -4.59 46.12
CA PRO A 718 -9.26 -4.36 44.87
C PRO A 718 -9.58 -5.54 43.96
N THR A 719 -10.35 -5.29 42.89
CA THR A 719 -10.55 -6.26 41.80
C THR A 719 -9.18 -6.77 41.38
N LYS A 720 -8.95 -8.08 41.49
CA LYS A 720 -7.70 -8.70 41.05
C LYS A 720 -7.48 -8.33 39.58
N ARG A 721 -6.56 -7.40 39.30
CA ARG A 721 -6.19 -7.05 37.93
C ARG A 721 -5.72 -8.33 37.25
N HIS A 722 -6.46 -8.80 36.24
CA HIS A 722 -6.01 -9.91 35.43
C HIS A 722 -4.72 -9.48 34.73
N LEU A 723 -3.61 -10.17 35.03
CA LEU A 723 -2.29 -9.85 34.47
C LEU A 723 -2.06 -10.56 33.12
N ALA A 724 -3.10 -11.17 32.56
CA ALA A 724 -3.08 -11.80 31.24
C ALA A 724 -3.43 -10.78 30.14
N SER A 725 -2.79 -10.91 28.98
CA SER A 725 -3.12 -10.11 27.79
C SER A 725 -4.39 -10.59 27.07
N THR A 726 -4.93 -11.75 27.47
CA THR A 726 -6.11 -12.40 26.92
C THR A 726 -7.11 -12.69 28.05
N GLN A 727 -8.39 -12.83 27.72
CA GLN A 727 -9.47 -13.04 28.69
C GLN A 727 -10.37 -14.19 28.23
N SER A 728 -10.48 -15.25 29.04
CA SER A 728 -11.35 -16.37 28.69
C SER A 728 -12.83 -16.05 28.90
N LEU A 729 -13.71 -16.81 28.24
CA LEU A 729 -15.16 -16.69 28.43
C LEU A 729 -15.64 -17.01 29.86
N LEU A 730 -14.80 -17.66 30.68
CA LEU A 730 -15.08 -17.91 32.10
C LEU A 730 -14.57 -16.79 33.02
N ASP A 731 -13.72 -15.89 32.49
CA ASP A 731 -13.16 -14.73 33.18
C ASP A 731 -13.82 -13.41 32.75
N THR A 732 -14.87 -13.45 31.91
CA THR A 732 -15.68 -12.26 31.60
C THR A 732 -16.59 -11.91 32.77
N ALA A 733 -16.89 -10.61 32.91
CA ALA A 733 -17.87 -10.15 33.89
C ALA A 733 -19.28 -10.38 33.35
N GLU A 734 -20.22 -10.68 34.25
CA GLU A 734 -21.66 -10.72 33.94
C GLU A 734 -22.11 -9.37 33.35
N VAL A 735 -22.76 -9.38 32.18
CA VAL A 735 -23.17 -8.17 31.48
C VAL A 735 -24.48 -7.66 32.08
N GLN A 736 -24.48 -6.43 32.61
CA GLN A 736 -25.59 -5.87 33.38
C GLN A 736 -26.19 -4.64 32.70
N HIS A 737 -27.22 -4.86 31.88
CA HIS A 737 -28.01 -3.82 31.23
C HIS A 737 -29.28 -3.44 32.03
N ASP A 738 -29.69 -2.17 31.99
CA ASP A 738 -30.93 -1.70 32.62
C ASP A 738 -32.00 -1.40 31.55
N LEU A 739 -32.77 -2.42 31.20
CA LEU A 739 -33.90 -2.33 30.27
C LEU A 739 -35.23 -1.97 30.98
N SER A 740 -35.19 -1.40 32.20
CA SER A 740 -36.41 -1.03 32.91
C SER A 740 -37.18 0.07 32.18
N VAL A 741 -38.52 -0.04 32.18
CA VAL A 741 -39.43 0.91 31.50
C VAL A 741 -39.14 2.36 31.92
N SER A 742 -38.82 2.59 33.20
CA SER A 742 -38.42 3.89 33.75
C SER A 742 -37.07 4.40 33.22
N ASN A 743 -36.08 3.52 33.02
CA ASN A 743 -34.80 3.92 32.45
C ASN A 743 -34.93 4.25 30.97
N ILE A 744 -35.70 3.45 30.22
CA ILE A 744 -35.97 3.65 28.79
C ILE A 744 -36.77 4.93 28.55
N GLN A 745 -37.86 5.19 29.28
CA GLN A 745 -38.62 6.44 29.18
C GLN A 745 -37.76 7.68 29.53
N GLY A 746 -36.91 7.56 30.55
CA GLY A 746 -35.93 8.58 30.90
C GLY A 746 -34.89 8.82 29.79
N ALA A 747 -34.45 7.76 29.10
CA ALA A 747 -33.53 7.84 27.98
C ALA A 747 -34.21 8.49 26.75
N CYS A 748 -35.43 8.09 26.38
CA CYS A 748 -36.21 8.72 25.31
C CYS A 748 -36.35 10.23 25.49
N THR A 749 -36.55 10.68 26.74
CA THR A 749 -36.64 12.11 27.08
C THR A 749 -35.31 12.84 26.82
N GLU A 750 -34.17 12.21 27.10
CA GLU A 750 -32.84 12.78 26.83
C GLU A 750 -32.48 12.69 25.33
N PHE A 751 -32.81 11.59 24.64
CA PHE A 751 -32.60 11.46 23.21
C PHE A 751 -33.41 12.50 22.41
N ALA A 752 -34.67 12.75 22.77
CA ALA A 752 -35.49 13.76 22.12
C ALA A 752 -34.95 15.19 22.32
N ALA A 753 -34.20 15.43 23.40
CA ALA A 753 -33.51 16.70 23.64
C ALA A 753 -32.16 16.84 22.91
N ILE A 754 -31.56 15.74 22.46
CA ILE A 754 -30.29 15.70 21.69
C ILE A 754 -30.57 15.70 20.18
N LEU A 755 -31.59 14.95 19.74
CA LEU A 755 -31.87 14.65 18.34
C LEU A 755 -33.06 15.43 17.78
N GLY A 756 -33.98 15.90 18.62
CA GLY A 756 -35.34 16.25 18.24
C GLY A 756 -36.30 15.05 18.44
N PRO A 757 -37.57 15.25 18.86
CA PRO A 757 -38.52 14.17 19.09
C PRO A 757 -38.86 13.37 17.82
N GLU A 758 -38.87 14.02 16.65
CA GLU A 758 -39.04 13.42 15.32
C GLU A 758 -37.90 12.48 14.90
N ASN A 759 -36.83 12.40 15.70
CA ASN A 759 -35.65 11.57 15.47
C ASN A 759 -35.51 10.43 16.49
N VAL A 760 -36.57 10.19 17.28
CA VAL A 760 -36.68 9.15 18.32
C VAL A 760 -37.96 8.35 18.09
N SER A 761 -37.88 7.26 17.32
CA SER A 761 -39.04 6.41 17.04
C SER A 761 -39.21 5.31 18.08
N THR A 762 -40.47 5.04 18.43
CA THR A 762 -40.90 3.84 19.17
C THR A 762 -42.04 3.13 18.42
N GLU A 763 -42.28 3.49 17.15
CA GLU A 763 -43.35 2.93 16.34
C GLU A 763 -43.04 1.50 15.92
N ARG A 764 -44.04 0.61 16.00
CA ARG A 764 -43.83 -0.83 15.80
C ARG A 764 -43.29 -1.17 14.40
N THR A 765 -43.66 -0.40 13.38
CA THR A 765 -43.14 -0.55 12.01
C THR A 765 -41.63 -0.43 11.96
N ASP A 766 -41.08 0.52 12.69
CA ASP A 766 -39.66 0.86 12.66
C ASP A 766 -38.89 -0.16 13.50
N LEU A 767 -39.43 -0.51 14.68
CA LEU A 767 -38.88 -1.57 15.53
C LEU A 767 -38.80 -2.92 14.80
N VAL A 768 -39.82 -3.27 14.00
CA VAL A 768 -39.85 -4.51 13.21
C VAL A 768 -38.88 -4.47 12.03
N THR A 769 -38.85 -3.39 11.23
CA THR A 769 -37.94 -3.30 10.07
C THR A 769 -36.46 -3.30 10.44
N HIS A 770 -36.12 -2.84 11.65
CA HIS A 770 -34.75 -2.87 12.17
C HIS A 770 -34.41 -4.18 12.92
N SER A 771 -35.30 -5.17 12.95
CA SER A 771 -35.12 -6.41 13.73
C SER A 771 -34.48 -7.60 12.98
N GLY A 772 -34.57 -7.62 11.64
CA GLY A 772 -34.08 -8.70 10.78
C GLY A 772 -34.81 -8.74 9.43
N SER A 773 -34.65 -9.84 8.67
CA SER A 773 -35.38 -10.04 7.40
C SER A 773 -35.42 -11.51 6.93
N ASP A 774 -36.30 -11.82 5.97
CA ASP A 774 -36.53 -13.16 5.39
C ASP A 774 -35.38 -13.77 4.57
N TYR A 775 -34.24 -13.08 4.50
CA TYR A 775 -33.05 -13.47 3.72
C TYR A 775 -31.80 -13.66 4.61
N GLN A 776 -31.97 -13.68 5.94
CA GLN A 776 -30.90 -13.89 6.91
C GLN A 776 -30.63 -15.38 7.18
N SER A 777 -29.37 -15.72 7.44
CA SER A 777 -28.94 -17.03 7.95
C SER A 777 -29.53 -17.32 9.34
N TYR A 778 -29.71 -16.27 10.14
CA TYR A 778 -30.33 -16.34 11.45
C TYR A 778 -31.84 -16.58 11.33
N ALA A 779 -32.41 -17.43 12.18
CA ALA A 779 -33.84 -17.73 12.19
C ALA A 779 -34.67 -16.48 12.57
N TRP A 780 -35.29 -15.85 11.58
CA TRP A 780 -36.12 -14.66 11.75
C TRP A 780 -37.50 -14.82 11.08
N THR A 781 -38.53 -14.36 11.77
CA THR A 781 -39.89 -14.11 11.28
C THR A 781 -40.44 -12.89 12.03
N GLU A 782 -41.44 -12.18 11.50
CA GLU A 782 -42.04 -11.03 12.21
C GLU A 782 -42.64 -11.42 13.57
N ASP A 783 -43.28 -12.59 13.67
CA ASP A 783 -43.86 -13.10 14.93
C ASP A 783 -42.78 -13.48 15.97
N SER A 784 -41.58 -13.84 15.53
CA SER A 784 -40.43 -14.20 16.39
C SER A 784 -39.38 -13.10 16.50
N ALA A 785 -39.66 -11.90 16.01
CA ALA A 785 -38.70 -10.80 15.93
C ALA A 785 -38.32 -10.28 17.32
N ILE A 786 -37.03 -10.31 17.66
CA ILE A 786 -36.53 -9.61 18.84
C ILE A 786 -36.37 -8.14 18.45
N LEU A 787 -37.16 -7.28 19.08
CA LEU A 787 -37.20 -5.85 18.79
C LEU A 787 -36.26 -5.06 19.70
N SER A 788 -35.73 -3.95 19.19
CA SER A 788 -35.28 -2.84 20.03
C SER A 788 -36.50 -2.20 20.73
N GLN A 789 -36.25 -1.31 21.69
CA GLN A 789 -37.30 -0.50 22.33
C GLN A 789 -37.40 0.91 21.73
N VAL A 790 -36.35 1.38 21.04
CA VAL A 790 -36.26 2.71 20.42
C VAL A 790 -35.37 2.64 19.17
N ILE A 791 -35.74 3.35 18.10
CA ILE A 791 -34.83 3.69 16.98
C ILE A 791 -34.43 5.17 17.10
N LEU A 792 -33.15 5.46 16.94
CA LEU A 792 -32.58 6.81 16.95
C LEU A 792 -31.99 7.15 15.59
N TYR A 793 -32.32 8.33 15.07
CA TYR A 793 -31.88 8.82 13.76
C TYR A 793 -30.99 10.07 13.89
N PRO A 794 -29.70 9.92 14.29
CA PRO A 794 -28.75 11.03 14.31
C PRO A 794 -28.34 11.49 12.91
N GLU A 795 -27.92 12.75 12.82
CA GLU A 795 -27.52 13.44 11.59
C GLU A 795 -26.04 13.92 11.67
N THR A 796 -25.44 14.01 12.86
CA THR A 796 -24.03 14.39 13.08
C THR A 796 -23.26 13.48 14.05
N THR A 797 -21.92 13.50 13.97
CA THR A 797 -21.01 12.77 14.88
C THR A 797 -21.21 13.17 16.35
N GLU A 798 -21.52 14.44 16.61
CA GLU A 798 -21.75 15.00 17.94
C GLU A 798 -23.04 14.46 18.56
N GLN A 799 -24.11 14.33 17.76
CA GLN A 799 -25.35 13.68 18.20
C GLN A 799 -25.11 12.21 18.58
N VAL A 800 -24.35 11.46 17.78
CA VAL A 800 -23.95 10.08 18.11
C VAL A 800 -23.13 10.03 19.40
N SER A 801 -22.21 11.00 19.61
CA SER A 801 -21.42 11.14 20.84
C SER A 801 -22.28 11.35 22.09
N GLU A 802 -23.27 12.25 22.04
CA GLU A 802 -24.19 12.48 23.18
C GLU A 802 -25.16 11.31 23.41
N VAL A 803 -25.70 10.70 22.34
CA VAL A 803 -26.51 9.46 22.43
C VAL A 803 -25.74 8.35 23.14
N MET A 804 -24.47 8.14 22.78
CA MET A 804 -23.64 7.11 23.43
C MET A 804 -23.35 7.44 24.91
N LYS A 805 -23.14 8.70 25.29
CA LYS A 805 -23.01 9.11 26.71
C LYS A 805 -24.28 8.81 27.52
N VAL A 806 -25.45 8.98 26.92
CA VAL A 806 -26.72 8.57 27.55
C VAL A 806 -26.77 7.05 27.71
N CYS A 807 -26.49 6.29 26.65
CA CYS A 807 -26.52 4.82 26.67
C CYS A 807 -25.53 4.22 27.68
N PHE A 808 -24.29 4.71 27.72
CA PHE A 808 -23.24 4.26 28.63
C PHE A 808 -23.59 4.51 30.11
N ARG A 809 -24.00 5.73 30.44
CA ARG A 809 -24.44 6.12 31.80
C ARG A 809 -25.66 5.30 32.25
N ARG A 810 -26.57 4.96 31.33
CA ARG A 810 -27.80 4.21 31.60
C ARG A 810 -27.68 2.69 31.41
N ARG A 811 -26.50 2.18 31.02
CA ARG A 811 -26.25 0.77 30.65
C ARG A 811 -27.28 0.21 29.66
N LEU A 812 -27.54 0.95 28.60
CA LEU A 812 -28.44 0.53 27.52
C LEU A 812 -27.62 -0.11 26.39
N PRO A 813 -27.95 -1.33 25.94
CA PRO A 813 -27.31 -1.93 24.78
C PRO A 813 -27.72 -1.17 23.51
N VAL A 814 -26.78 -1.09 22.56
CA VAL A 814 -26.88 -0.33 21.32
C VAL A 814 -26.56 -1.25 20.15
N THR A 815 -27.50 -1.39 19.21
CA THR A 815 -27.31 -2.09 17.94
C THR A 815 -27.23 -1.03 16.82
N PRO A 816 -26.11 -0.96 16.06
CA PRO A 816 -26.03 -0.07 14.92
C PRO A 816 -26.76 -0.63 13.69
N TYR A 817 -27.41 0.26 12.95
CA TYR A 817 -28.14 -0.03 11.72
C TYR A 817 -27.76 0.99 10.63
N SER A 818 -27.94 0.60 9.37
CA SER A 818 -27.51 1.32 8.18
C SER A 818 -28.29 0.74 6.99
N GLY A 819 -27.65 0.14 5.99
CA GLY A 819 -28.38 -0.44 4.84
C GLY A 819 -29.31 -1.64 5.13
N GLY A 820 -29.25 -2.25 6.32
CA GLY A 820 -30.09 -3.41 6.68
C GLY A 820 -29.84 -4.71 5.91
N THR A 821 -28.79 -4.77 5.07
CA THR A 821 -28.55 -5.86 4.11
C THR A 821 -27.70 -7.03 4.61
N SER A 822 -27.17 -7.00 5.84
CA SER A 822 -26.26 -8.04 6.35
C SER A 822 -27.00 -9.24 6.98
N ILE A 823 -26.50 -10.45 6.72
CA ILE A 823 -27.32 -11.68 6.83
C ILE A 823 -26.96 -12.65 7.96
N GLU A 824 -25.84 -12.47 8.66
CA GLU A 824 -25.38 -13.37 9.74
C GLU A 824 -25.87 -12.92 11.14
N GLY A 825 -26.88 -12.04 11.17
CA GLY A 825 -27.51 -11.51 12.39
C GLY A 825 -26.86 -10.24 12.97
N GLN A 826 -26.03 -9.53 12.21
CA GLN A 826 -25.21 -8.40 12.68
C GLN A 826 -26.04 -7.24 13.25
N TYR A 827 -27.21 -6.93 12.68
CA TYR A 827 -28.10 -5.86 13.16
C TYR A 827 -29.30 -6.33 13.99
N ILE A 828 -29.42 -7.63 14.30
CA ILE A 828 -30.55 -8.14 15.11
C ILE A 828 -30.38 -7.67 16.57
N PRO A 829 -31.32 -6.90 17.16
CA PRO A 829 -31.20 -6.37 18.51
C PRO A 829 -31.59 -7.44 19.55
N HIS A 830 -30.86 -8.55 19.58
CA HIS A 830 -31.13 -9.70 20.47
C HIS A 830 -31.01 -9.39 21.97
N LEU A 831 -30.35 -8.28 22.35
CA LEU A 831 -30.32 -7.72 23.71
C LEU A 831 -31.32 -6.56 23.89
N GLN A 832 -32.23 -6.36 22.94
CA GLN A 832 -33.18 -5.25 22.85
C GLN A 832 -32.47 -3.89 22.93
N GLY A 833 -32.96 -2.97 23.77
CA GLY A 833 -32.35 -1.66 24.00
C GLY A 833 -32.56 -0.71 22.83
N ILE A 834 -31.48 -0.11 22.36
CA ILE A 834 -31.48 1.02 21.42
C ILE A 834 -30.95 0.58 20.06
N CYS A 835 -31.64 0.97 18.99
CA CYS A 835 -31.10 0.94 17.64
C CYS A 835 -30.64 2.34 17.24
N VAL A 836 -29.47 2.47 16.60
CA VAL A 836 -28.98 3.73 16.02
C VAL A 836 -28.90 3.54 14.52
N ASP A 837 -29.79 4.18 13.77
CA ASP A 837 -29.80 4.16 12.31
C ASP A 837 -29.00 5.33 11.74
N PHE A 838 -28.00 4.99 10.91
CA PHE A 838 -27.17 5.93 10.19
C PHE A 838 -27.77 6.45 8.88
N GLY A 839 -28.98 6.04 8.47
CA GLY A 839 -29.62 6.39 7.20
C GLY A 839 -29.77 7.89 6.91
N ARG A 840 -29.77 8.76 7.93
CA ARG A 840 -29.77 10.23 7.76
C ARG A 840 -28.37 10.86 7.70
N MET A 841 -27.33 10.12 8.08
CA MET A 841 -25.94 10.50 7.89
C MET A 841 -25.48 9.99 6.51
N ASN A 842 -26.03 10.52 5.41
CA ASN A 842 -25.87 9.97 4.06
C ASN A 842 -25.11 10.86 3.05
N ASN A 843 -24.44 11.93 3.50
CA ASN A 843 -23.79 12.90 2.63
C ASN A 843 -22.34 12.51 2.23
N ILE A 844 -21.88 12.93 1.04
CA ILE A 844 -20.45 13.11 0.78
C ILE A 844 -20.01 14.45 1.40
N VAL A 845 -19.04 14.39 2.30
CA VAL A 845 -18.55 15.53 3.09
C VAL A 845 -17.43 16.27 2.35
N GLU A 846 -16.57 15.54 1.63
CA GLU A 846 -15.41 16.09 0.92
C GLU A 846 -15.07 15.20 -0.29
N LEU A 847 -14.73 15.77 -1.45
CA LEU A 847 -14.29 15.00 -2.63
C LEU A 847 -12.97 15.52 -3.21
N ASN A 848 -11.88 14.81 -2.94
CA ASN A 848 -10.53 15.13 -3.43
C ASN A 848 -10.22 14.39 -4.73
N LYS A 849 -10.93 14.76 -5.80
CA LYS A 849 -10.81 14.11 -7.12
C LYS A 849 -9.38 14.02 -7.68
N TYR A 850 -8.47 14.90 -7.27
CA TYR A 850 -7.05 14.88 -7.68
C TYR A 850 -6.14 14.00 -6.81
N ASP A 851 -6.50 13.76 -5.54
CA ASP A 851 -5.78 12.83 -4.64
C ASP A 851 -6.29 11.38 -4.78
N LEU A 852 -7.47 11.24 -5.41
CA LEU A 852 -8.29 10.03 -5.51
C LEU A 852 -8.73 9.53 -4.13
N ASP A 853 -9.38 10.40 -3.36
CA ASP A 853 -10.10 10.07 -2.15
C ASP A 853 -11.35 10.96 -1.93
N CYS A 854 -12.23 10.53 -1.04
CA CYS A 854 -13.38 11.28 -0.55
C CYS A 854 -13.59 11.05 0.96
N VAL A 855 -14.38 11.90 1.61
CA VAL A 855 -14.93 11.69 2.95
C VAL A 855 -16.45 11.59 2.82
N VAL A 856 -17.03 10.52 3.38
CA VAL A 856 -18.46 10.24 3.33
C VAL A 856 -19.00 9.89 4.72
N GLN A 857 -20.29 10.14 4.92
CA GLN A 857 -21.03 9.67 6.08
C GLN A 857 -21.52 8.20 5.90
N PRO A 858 -21.77 7.43 6.98
CA PRO A 858 -22.05 5.99 6.94
C PRO A 858 -23.33 5.55 6.20
N GLY A 859 -24.35 6.39 6.11
CA GLY A 859 -25.64 6.10 5.48
C GLY A 859 -25.69 6.26 3.96
N ILE A 860 -24.60 6.63 3.29
CA ILE A 860 -24.58 6.70 1.83
C ILE A 860 -24.53 5.29 1.23
N GLY A 861 -25.35 5.03 0.20
CA GLY A 861 -25.26 3.80 -0.59
C GLY A 861 -24.03 3.81 -1.49
N TRP A 862 -23.40 2.64 -1.68
CA TRP A 862 -22.20 2.56 -2.53
C TRP A 862 -22.52 2.82 -4.02
N MET A 863 -23.75 2.55 -4.43
CA MET A 863 -24.24 2.81 -5.80
C MET A 863 -24.42 4.31 -6.04
N ASP A 864 -25.10 5.01 -5.13
CA ASP A 864 -25.33 6.45 -5.17
C ASP A 864 -24.00 7.23 -5.17
N LEU A 865 -23.07 6.81 -4.30
CA LEU A 865 -21.70 7.30 -4.29
C LEU A 865 -21.01 7.10 -5.66
N ASN A 866 -21.23 5.96 -6.32
CA ASN A 866 -20.65 5.68 -7.64
C ASN A 866 -21.31 6.44 -8.79
N GLU A 867 -22.59 6.82 -8.67
CA GLU A 867 -23.26 7.71 -9.63
C GLU A 867 -22.67 9.13 -9.56
N GLU A 868 -22.54 9.70 -8.36
CA GLU A 868 -21.89 10.99 -8.12
C GLU A 868 -20.41 11.01 -8.54
N LEU A 869 -19.68 9.91 -8.34
CA LEU A 869 -18.27 9.81 -8.76
C LEU A 869 -18.09 9.67 -10.29
N ALA A 870 -19.07 9.09 -10.99
CA ALA A 870 -18.96 8.81 -12.42
C ALA A 870 -18.82 10.08 -13.27
N VAL A 871 -19.42 11.21 -12.85
CA VAL A 871 -19.31 12.51 -13.53
C VAL A 871 -17.89 13.10 -13.49
N HIS A 872 -17.00 12.50 -12.71
CA HIS A 872 -15.58 12.84 -12.63
C HIS A 872 -14.64 11.77 -13.18
N GLY A 873 -15.20 10.71 -13.81
CA GLY A 873 -14.42 9.56 -14.29
C GLY A 873 -13.83 8.71 -13.16
N LEU A 874 -14.37 8.82 -11.95
CA LEU A 874 -13.94 8.08 -10.77
C LEU A 874 -14.98 7.03 -10.36
N PHE A 875 -14.57 6.08 -9.53
CA PHE A 875 -15.46 5.19 -8.82
C PHE A 875 -14.81 4.65 -7.54
N PHE A 876 -15.66 4.16 -6.64
CA PHE A 876 -15.35 3.37 -5.46
C PHE A 876 -15.54 1.87 -5.80
N PRO A 877 -14.46 1.06 -5.86
CA PRO A 877 -14.55 -0.29 -6.42
C PRO A 877 -15.35 -1.37 -5.66
N PRO A 878 -15.40 -1.40 -4.31
CA PRO A 878 -16.16 -2.42 -3.58
C PRO A 878 -17.65 -2.39 -3.92
N ASP A 879 -18.14 -3.50 -4.47
CA ASP A 879 -19.45 -3.67 -5.10
C ASP A 879 -20.27 -4.83 -4.50
N PRO A 880 -20.60 -4.79 -3.20
CA PRO A 880 -21.46 -5.79 -2.56
C PRO A 880 -22.91 -5.69 -3.07
N GLY A 881 -23.79 -6.56 -2.56
CA GLY A 881 -25.21 -6.56 -2.91
C GLY A 881 -25.90 -5.17 -2.85
N PRO A 882 -26.83 -4.86 -3.77
CA PRO A 882 -27.56 -3.59 -3.78
C PRO A 882 -28.23 -3.27 -2.43
N GLY A 883 -28.25 -1.99 -2.08
CA GLY A 883 -28.77 -1.50 -0.78
C GLY A 883 -27.73 -1.46 0.34
N ALA A 884 -26.53 -2.03 0.16
CA ALA A 884 -25.44 -1.85 1.10
C ALA A 884 -24.96 -0.38 1.17
N MET A 885 -24.80 0.10 2.40
CA MET A 885 -24.33 1.45 2.73
C MET A 885 -22.95 1.39 3.39
N ILE A 886 -22.17 2.47 3.26
CA ILE A 886 -20.75 2.51 3.64
C ILE A 886 -20.50 2.13 5.12
N GLY A 887 -21.36 2.51 6.05
CA GLY A 887 -21.26 2.16 7.47
C GLY A 887 -21.37 0.65 7.69
N GLY A 888 -22.33 0.00 7.03
CA GLY A 888 -22.49 -1.46 7.02
C GLY A 888 -21.29 -2.17 6.38
N MET A 889 -20.79 -1.64 5.26
CA MET A 889 -19.62 -2.18 4.54
C MET A 889 -18.33 -2.09 5.37
N VAL A 890 -18.10 -0.98 6.07
CA VAL A 890 -17.01 -0.87 7.07
C VAL A 890 -17.24 -1.90 8.20
N GLY A 891 -18.48 -2.03 8.67
CA GLY A 891 -18.87 -2.96 9.72
C GLY A 891 -18.49 -4.41 9.41
N THR A 892 -18.86 -4.95 8.25
CA THR A 892 -18.56 -6.35 7.87
C THR A 892 -17.20 -6.53 7.21
N GLY A 893 -16.63 -5.49 6.61
CA GLY A 893 -15.35 -5.57 5.88
C GLY A 893 -15.46 -6.16 4.46
N CYS A 894 -16.64 -6.13 3.87
CA CYS A 894 -17.09 -6.91 2.69
C CYS A 894 -16.25 -6.79 1.39
N SER A 895 -16.58 -7.67 0.43
CA SER A 895 -16.12 -7.67 -0.96
C SER A 895 -17.25 -7.34 -1.95
N GLY A 896 -17.48 -8.16 -2.99
CA GLY A 896 -18.15 -7.82 -4.26
C GLY A 896 -17.40 -8.38 -5.47
N THR A 897 -17.98 -8.31 -6.68
CA THR A 897 -17.40 -8.95 -7.89
C THR A 897 -16.03 -8.37 -8.28
N ASN A 898 -15.78 -7.10 -8.00
CA ASN A 898 -14.53 -6.42 -8.31
C ASN A 898 -13.37 -6.79 -7.35
N ALA A 899 -13.62 -7.55 -6.27
CA ALA A 899 -12.63 -7.81 -5.23
C ALA A 899 -11.37 -8.54 -5.76
N ALA A 900 -11.52 -9.39 -6.77
CA ALA A 900 -10.42 -10.09 -7.44
C ALA A 900 -9.36 -9.15 -8.03
N ALA A 901 -9.75 -7.96 -8.51
CA ALA A 901 -8.83 -6.96 -9.06
C ALA A 901 -8.50 -5.82 -8.08
N TYR A 902 -9.44 -5.44 -7.21
CA TYR A 902 -9.33 -4.21 -6.41
C TYR A 902 -9.15 -4.46 -4.91
N GLY A 903 -9.40 -5.68 -4.41
CA GLY A 903 -9.43 -5.99 -2.98
C GLY A 903 -10.72 -5.56 -2.28
N THR A 904 -10.72 -5.72 -0.96
CA THR A 904 -11.93 -5.65 -0.11
C THR A 904 -12.06 -4.32 0.64
N MET A 905 -13.12 -4.10 1.42
CA MET A 905 -13.32 -2.85 2.16
C MET A 905 -12.11 -2.44 3.03
N LYS A 906 -11.41 -3.41 3.65
CA LYS A 906 -10.18 -3.22 4.46
C LYS A 906 -9.02 -2.58 3.68
N ASP A 907 -9.09 -2.61 2.36
CA ASP A 907 -8.08 -2.10 1.43
C ASP A 907 -8.48 -0.72 0.88
N TRP A 908 -9.79 -0.37 0.90
CA TRP A 908 -10.34 0.87 0.35
C TRP A 908 -10.50 2.02 1.34
N VAL A 909 -10.64 1.74 2.64
CA VAL A 909 -10.68 2.77 3.69
C VAL A 909 -9.28 3.34 3.98
N LEU A 910 -9.18 4.67 4.04
CA LEU A 910 -8.01 5.40 4.55
C LEU A 910 -8.16 5.65 6.06
N SER A 911 -9.22 6.35 6.47
CA SER A 911 -9.45 6.75 7.86
C SER A 911 -10.91 6.62 8.22
N LEU A 912 -11.20 6.47 9.51
CA LEU A 912 -12.54 6.47 10.08
C LEU A 912 -12.62 7.51 11.20
N THR A 913 -13.75 8.20 11.28
CA THR A 913 -14.18 8.90 12.51
C THR A 913 -15.14 7.96 13.23
N VAL A 914 -14.87 7.69 14.51
CA VAL A 914 -15.53 6.64 15.29
C VAL A 914 -15.92 7.17 16.67
N VAL A 915 -17.14 6.89 17.11
CA VAL A 915 -17.63 7.13 18.47
C VAL A 915 -17.53 5.83 19.27
N LEU A 916 -16.82 5.86 20.39
CA LEU A 916 -16.63 4.72 21.28
C LEU A 916 -17.82 4.54 22.25
N ALA A 917 -17.83 3.47 23.04
CA ALA A 917 -18.92 3.14 23.95
C ALA A 917 -19.27 4.25 24.94
N ASP A 918 -18.27 4.98 25.44
CA ASP A 918 -18.42 6.12 26.36
C ASP A 918 -18.82 7.44 25.66
N GLY A 919 -18.99 7.42 24.33
CA GLY A 919 -19.20 8.59 23.49
C GLY A 919 -17.94 9.35 23.10
N THR A 920 -16.73 8.87 23.43
CA THR A 920 -15.47 9.48 22.99
C THR A 920 -15.35 9.41 21.47
N VAL A 921 -15.17 10.55 20.80
CA VAL A 921 -14.91 10.64 19.36
C VAL A 921 -13.42 10.48 19.10
N ILE A 922 -13.03 9.54 18.23
CA ILE A 922 -11.67 9.35 17.75
C ILE A 922 -11.61 9.42 16.22
N LYS A 923 -10.44 9.79 15.67
CA LYS A 923 -10.15 9.65 14.24
C LYS A 923 -8.94 8.74 14.07
N THR A 924 -9.09 7.65 13.33
CA THR A 924 -8.11 6.54 13.34
C THR A 924 -6.76 6.91 12.72
N ARG A 925 -6.75 7.79 11.70
CA ARG A 925 -5.53 8.39 11.12
C ARG A 925 -5.82 9.66 10.30
N GLN A 926 -4.78 10.26 9.75
CA GLN A 926 -4.87 11.37 8.79
C GLN A 926 -5.11 10.87 7.35
N ARG A 927 -5.61 11.76 6.47
CA ARG A 927 -5.98 11.49 5.05
C ARG A 927 -4.87 10.90 4.18
N ALA A 928 -3.60 11.02 4.60
CA ALA A 928 -2.45 10.51 3.84
C ALA A 928 -2.58 9.01 3.48
N ARG A 929 -2.34 8.70 2.19
CA ARG A 929 -2.41 7.34 1.62
C ARG A 929 -1.36 6.36 2.20
N LYS A 930 -0.32 6.87 2.88
CA LYS A 930 0.65 6.09 3.66
C LYS A 930 0.83 6.75 5.03
N SER A 931 0.83 5.95 6.10
CA SER A 931 1.11 6.37 7.46
C SER A 931 1.82 5.24 8.22
N SER A 932 2.67 5.61 9.17
CA SER A 932 3.28 4.71 10.17
C SER A 932 3.18 5.33 11.57
N ALA A 933 2.23 6.24 11.77
CA ALA A 933 2.06 7.02 12.99
C ALA A 933 1.19 6.26 14.01
N GLY A 934 1.78 5.28 14.70
CA GLY A 934 1.12 4.47 15.72
C GLY A 934 0.56 3.14 15.18
N TYR A 935 -0.42 2.58 15.89
CA TYR A 935 -1.11 1.35 15.49
C TYR A 935 -2.17 1.62 14.41
N ASP A 936 -2.46 0.64 13.56
CA ASP A 936 -3.51 0.75 12.55
C ASP A 936 -4.90 0.54 13.15
N LEU A 937 -5.42 1.59 13.79
CA LEU A 937 -6.78 1.62 14.31
C LEU A 937 -7.82 1.54 13.19
N THR A 938 -7.53 2.00 11.96
CA THR A 938 -8.44 1.88 10.81
C THR A 938 -8.78 0.40 10.59
N ARG A 939 -7.76 -0.46 10.51
CA ARG A 939 -7.93 -1.93 10.36
C ARG A 939 -8.41 -2.65 11.62
N THR A 940 -8.57 -1.95 12.74
CA THR A 940 -9.17 -2.49 13.98
C THR A 940 -10.69 -2.35 13.98
N PHE A 941 -11.25 -1.29 13.37
CA PHE A 941 -12.69 -1.06 13.31
C PHE A 941 -13.37 -1.64 12.05
N ILE A 942 -12.63 -1.84 10.95
CA ILE A 942 -13.17 -2.53 9.76
C ILE A 942 -13.34 -4.02 10.08
N GLY A 943 -14.51 -4.59 9.80
CA GLY A 943 -14.84 -5.97 10.18
C GLY A 943 -15.18 -6.14 11.66
N SER A 944 -15.31 -5.05 12.43
CA SER A 944 -15.68 -5.11 13.85
C SER A 944 -17.20 -5.21 14.10
N GLU A 945 -18.02 -5.13 13.05
CA GLU A 945 -19.49 -5.21 13.10
C GLU A 945 -20.14 -4.27 14.13
N GLY A 946 -19.51 -3.12 14.39
CA GLY A 946 -19.96 -2.14 15.38
C GLY A 946 -19.79 -2.58 16.84
N THR A 947 -19.11 -3.71 17.10
CA THR A 947 -18.85 -4.22 18.46
C THR A 947 -17.81 -3.40 19.22
N LEU A 948 -16.95 -2.65 18.53
CA LEU A 948 -15.88 -1.84 19.13
C LEU A 948 -16.16 -0.32 19.09
N GLY A 949 -17.02 0.15 18.19
CA GLY A 949 -17.30 1.56 17.99
C GLY A 949 -18.27 1.83 16.84
N LEU A 950 -18.88 3.01 16.84
CA LEU A 950 -19.83 3.48 15.83
C LEU A 950 -19.11 4.39 14.82
N VAL A 951 -19.10 4.00 13.55
CA VAL A 951 -18.41 4.76 12.48
C VAL A 951 -19.33 5.88 11.99
N THR A 952 -18.89 7.13 12.09
CA THR A 952 -19.68 8.33 11.72
C THR A 952 -19.12 9.08 10.51
N GLU A 953 -17.88 8.82 10.11
CA GLU A 953 -17.31 9.21 8.82
C GLU A 953 -16.35 8.13 8.31
N ALA A 954 -16.28 7.94 7.00
CA ALA A 954 -15.23 7.16 6.34
C ALA A 954 -14.51 8.02 5.29
N THR A 955 -13.18 8.08 5.39
CA THR A 955 -12.32 8.58 4.31
C THR A 955 -11.96 7.41 3.39
N LEU A 956 -12.47 7.40 2.17
CA LEU A 956 -12.36 6.30 1.20
C LEU A 956 -11.39 6.67 0.08
N LYS A 957 -10.54 5.74 -0.35
CA LYS A 957 -9.82 5.85 -1.64
C LYS A 957 -10.82 5.78 -2.79
N LEU A 958 -10.43 6.34 -3.93
CA LEU A 958 -11.10 6.22 -5.22
C LEU A 958 -10.18 5.60 -6.27
N ALA A 959 -10.78 5.01 -7.29
CA ALA A 959 -10.13 4.55 -8.52
C ALA A 959 -10.60 5.39 -9.71
N VAL A 960 -9.81 5.41 -10.78
CA VAL A 960 -10.24 5.94 -12.09
C VAL A 960 -11.04 4.85 -12.80
N LYS A 961 -12.22 5.19 -13.33
CA LYS A 961 -13.06 4.25 -14.08
C LYS A 961 -12.31 3.81 -15.35
N PRO A 962 -12.13 2.49 -15.61
CA PRO A 962 -11.47 2.03 -16.83
C PRO A 962 -12.23 2.49 -18.08
N PRO A 963 -11.55 2.96 -19.14
CA PRO A 963 -12.21 3.38 -20.38
C PRO A 963 -12.77 2.21 -21.18
N CYS A 964 -12.19 1.01 -21.06
CA CYS A 964 -12.61 -0.19 -21.78
C CYS A 964 -12.97 -1.31 -20.79
N GLU A 965 -14.16 -1.88 -20.93
CA GLU A 965 -14.63 -3.04 -20.15
C GLU A 965 -15.39 -4.03 -21.06
N ALA A 966 -15.06 -5.32 -20.98
CA ALA A 966 -15.73 -6.40 -21.70
C ALA A 966 -16.01 -7.62 -20.80
N VAL A 967 -16.91 -8.50 -21.26
CA VAL A 967 -17.31 -9.72 -20.54
C VAL A 967 -17.11 -10.94 -21.44
N ALA A 968 -16.68 -12.06 -20.85
CA ALA A 968 -16.76 -13.37 -21.48
C ALA A 968 -17.54 -14.37 -20.61
N VAL A 969 -18.20 -15.34 -21.26
CA VAL A 969 -18.90 -16.43 -20.60
C VAL A 969 -18.44 -17.77 -21.18
N CYS A 970 -18.14 -18.73 -20.30
CA CYS A 970 -17.53 -20.01 -20.66
C CYS A 970 -18.25 -21.17 -19.96
N THR A 971 -18.78 -22.13 -20.71
CA THR A 971 -19.35 -23.37 -20.14
C THR A 971 -18.30 -24.46 -19.98
N PHE A 972 -18.51 -25.39 -19.05
CA PHE A 972 -17.59 -26.50 -18.73
C PHE A 972 -18.35 -27.80 -18.44
N PRO A 973 -17.78 -28.98 -18.78
CA PRO A 973 -18.37 -30.27 -18.44
C PRO A 973 -18.51 -30.55 -16.94
N THR A 974 -17.71 -29.92 -16.07
CA THR A 974 -17.78 -30.07 -14.61
C THR A 974 -17.38 -28.79 -13.87
N LEU A 975 -17.86 -28.64 -12.63
CA LEU A 975 -17.40 -27.59 -11.71
C LEU A 975 -15.89 -27.68 -11.40
N ARG A 976 -15.32 -28.89 -11.39
CA ARG A 976 -13.87 -29.09 -11.14
C ARG A 976 -13.03 -28.61 -12.32
N ASP A 977 -13.49 -28.78 -13.56
CA ASP A 977 -12.85 -28.22 -14.77
C ASP A 977 -12.88 -26.68 -14.70
N ALA A 978 -14.05 -26.09 -14.43
CA ALA A 978 -14.23 -24.64 -14.30
C ALA A 978 -13.34 -24.02 -13.20
N ALA A 979 -13.40 -24.54 -11.97
CA ALA A 979 -12.58 -24.05 -10.86
C ALA A 979 -11.06 -24.24 -11.09
N SER A 980 -10.67 -25.26 -11.87
CA SER A 980 -9.27 -25.44 -12.27
C SER A 980 -8.80 -24.38 -13.25
N ALA A 981 -9.66 -23.96 -14.18
CA ALA A 981 -9.39 -22.85 -15.11
C ALA A 981 -9.16 -21.53 -14.38
N VAL A 982 -10.01 -21.20 -13.39
CA VAL A 982 -9.89 -19.98 -12.56
C VAL A 982 -8.54 -19.95 -11.84
N ARG A 983 -8.20 -21.04 -11.14
CA ARG A 983 -6.91 -21.21 -10.47
C ARG A 983 -5.74 -21.00 -11.44
N GLU A 984 -5.82 -21.56 -12.65
CA GLU A 984 -4.76 -21.45 -13.65
C GLU A 984 -4.59 -20.01 -14.17
N VAL A 985 -5.69 -19.33 -14.57
CA VAL A 985 -5.69 -17.92 -15.00
C VAL A 985 -4.98 -17.03 -13.98
N LEU A 986 -5.38 -17.13 -12.71
CA LEU A 986 -4.82 -16.33 -11.62
C LEU A 986 -3.36 -16.70 -11.33
N SER A 987 -3.00 -18.00 -11.35
CA SER A 987 -1.63 -18.46 -11.11
C SER A 987 -0.63 -18.04 -12.20
N ASN A 988 -1.12 -17.82 -13.43
CA ASN A 988 -0.35 -17.27 -14.54
C ASN A 988 -0.21 -15.72 -14.47
N GLY A 989 -0.74 -15.07 -13.43
CA GLY A 989 -0.65 -13.63 -13.23
C GLY A 989 -1.59 -12.80 -14.12
N ILE A 990 -2.58 -13.44 -14.74
CA ILE A 990 -3.57 -12.74 -15.58
C ILE A 990 -4.61 -12.09 -14.66
N GLN A 991 -4.53 -10.78 -14.52
CA GLN A 991 -5.49 -10.00 -13.74
C GLN A 991 -6.80 -9.83 -14.53
N VAL A 992 -7.89 -10.33 -13.95
CA VAL A 992 -9.27 -10.14 -14.44
C VAL A 992 -10.00 -9.22 -13.47
N ALA A 993 -10.92 -8.38 -13.97
CA ALA A 993 -11.67 -7.43 -13.15
C ALA A 993 -12.63 -8.13 -12.19
N ALA A 994 -13.26 -9.21 -12.66
CA ALA A 994 -14.07 -10.15 -11.90
C ALA A 994 -13.98 -11.54 -12.55
N VAL A 995 -14.16 -12.60 -11.76
CA VAL A 995 -14.44 -13.95 -12.28
C VAL A 995 -15.38 -14.69 -11.33
N GLU A 996 -16.49 -15.14 -11.89
CA GLU A 996 -17.65 -15.65 -11.15
C GLU A 996 -17.99 -17.05 -11.65
N ILE A 997 -18.31 -17.98 -10.74
CA ILE A 997 -18.82 -19.32 -11.08
C ILE A 997 -20.33 -19.41 -10.80
N LEU A 998 -21.05 -20.13 -11.65
CA LEU A 998 -22.42 -20.61 -11.44
C LEU A 998 -22.46 -22.12 -11.78
N ASP A 999 -23.14 -22.94 -10.98
CA ASP A 999 -23.37 -24.36 -11.33
C ASP A 999 -24.60 -24.57 -12.22
N GLU A 1000 -24.77 -25.78 -12.73
CA GLU A 1000 -25.90 -26.12 -13.61
C GLU A 1000 -27.26 -25.96 -12.92
N VAL A 1001 -27.34 -26.10 -11.59
CA VAL A 1001 -28.56 -25.81 -10.81
C VAL A 1001 -28.83 -24.31 -10.78
N GLN A 1002 -27.80 -23.46 -10.64
CA GLN A 1002 -27.95 -22.01 -10.73
C GLN A 1002 -28.37 -21.58 -12.14
N MET A 1003 -27.74 -22.11 -13.18
CA MET A 1003 -28.08 -21.82 -14.58
C MET A 1003 -29.48 -22.28 -14.94
N LYS A 1004 -29.90 -23.46 -14.46
CA LYS A 1004 -31.28 -23.94 -14.60
C LYS A 1004 -32.28 -23.04 -13.88
N SER A 1005 -31.97 -22.59 -12.66
CA SER A 1005 -32.88 -21.71 -11.90
C SER A 1005 -33.02 -20.33 -12.57
N ILE A 1006 -31.99 -19.85 -13.27
CA ILE A 1006 -32.05 -18.65 -14.12
C ILE A 1006 -32.94 -18.87 -15.36
N ASN A 1007 -32.88 -20.05 -15.98
CA ASN A 1007 -33.79 -20.43 -17.06
C ASN A 1007 -35.26 -20.54 -16.58
N ASP A 1008 -35.50 -21.18 -15.43
CA ASP A 1008 -36.84 -21.41 -14.86
C ASP A 1008 -37.48 -20.11 -14.35
N SER A 1009 -36.69 -19.16 -13.81
CA SER A 1009 -37.20 -17.89 -13.26
C SER A 1009 -37.65 -16.89 -14.33
N ALA A 1010 -37.22 -17.06 -15.58
CA ALA A 1010 -37.42 -16.13 -16.70
C ALA A 1010 -36.96 -14.68 -16.44
N LEU A 1011 -36.03 -14.47 -15.48
CA LEU A 1011 -35.47 -13.16 -15.15
C LEU A 1011 -34.38 -12.67 -16.13
N THR A 1012 -33.94 -13.52 -17.07
CA THR A 1012 -33.02 -13.14 -18.16
C THR A 1012 -33.67 -13.40 -19.52
N ARG A 1013 -33.27 -12.65 -20.56
CA ARG A 1013 -33.84 -12.81 -21.90
C ARG A 1013 -33.15 -13.94 -22.67
N LEU A 1014 -31.85 -14.15 -22.46
CA LEU A 1014 -31.16 -15.35 -22.94
C LEU A 1014 -31.65 -16.60 -22.21
N LYS A 1015 -31.82 -17.70 -22.97
CA LYS A 1015 -31.89 -19.05 -22.40
C LYS A 1015 -30.49 -19.66 -22.43
N TRP A 1016 -30.04 -20.12 -21.28
CA TRP A 1016 -28.68 -20.60 -21.06
C TRP A 1016 -28.56 -22.12 -21.19
N GLN A 1017 -27.34 -22.60 -21.42
CA GLN A 1017 -26.99 -24.00 -21.22
C GLN A 1017 -26.97 -24.31 -19.72
N GLU A 1018 -27.56 -25.43 -19.34
CA GLU A 1018 -27.62 -25.92 -17.96
C GLU A 1018 -26.34 -26.72 -17.67
N GLU A 1019 -25.20 -26.02 -17.73
CA GLU A 1019 -23.83 -26.52 -17.50
C GLU A 1019 -23.08 -25.58 -16.53
N PRO A 1020 -22.11 -26.07 -15.73
CA PRO A 1020 -21.20 -25.23 -14.97
C PRO A 1020 -20.57 -24.12 -15.82
N THR A 1021 -20.73 -22.86 -15.39
CA THR A 1021 -20.43 -21.69 -16.20
C THR A 1021 -19.55 -20.70 -15.44
N LEU A 1022 -18.51 -20.17 -16.10
CA LEU A 1022 -17.72 -19.02 -15.64
C LEU A 1022 -18.13 -17.75 -16.37
N PHE A 1023 -18.22 -16.64 -15.64
CA PHE A 1023 -18.38 -15.28 -16.18
C PHE A 1023 -17.12 -14.48 -15.82
N PHE A 1024 -16.40 -13.99 -16.82
CA PHE A 1024 -15.21 -13.16 -16.65
C PHE A 1024 -15.53 -11.71 -17.02
N LYS A 1025 -14.97 -10.76 -16.26
CA LYS A 1025 -14.96 -9.33 -16.62
C LYS A 1025 -13.51 -8.88 -16.83
N PHE A 1026 -13.28 -8.10 -17.89
CA PHE A 1026 -11.98 -7.60 -18.30
C PHE A 1026 -12.01 -6.07 -18.37
N THR A 1027 -10.93 -5.41 -17.95
CA THR A 1027 -10.80 -3.94 -17.98
C THR A 1027 -9.41 -3.52 -18.42
N GLY A 1028 -9.29 -2.47 -19.23
CA GLY A 1028 -8.01 -1.98 -19.74
C GLY A 1028 -8.02 -0.47 -20.04
N SER A 1029 -6.85 0.09 -20.38
CA SER A 1029 -6.70 1.46 -20.88
C SER A 1029 -7.21 1.65 -22.31
N ASP A 1030 -7.38 0.55 -23.02
CA ASP A 1030 -7.67 0.45 -24.44
C ASP A 1030 -8.27 -0.94 -24.73
N GLU A 1031 -8.91 -1.07 -25.89
CA GLU A 1031 -9.56 -2.30 -26.32
C GLU A 1031 -8.55 -3.42 -26.56
N PHE A 1032 -7.34 -3.13 -27.05
CA PHE A 1032 -6.32 -4.13 -27.36
C PHE A 1032 -5.87 -4.92 -26.12
N ILE A 1033 -5.66 -4.26 -24.98
CA ILE A 1033 -5.35 -4.94 -23.72
C ILE A 1033 -6.50 -5.85 -23.28
N VAL A 1034 -7.75 -5.37 -23.36
CA VAL A 1034 -8.95 -6.16 -23.02
C VAL A 1034 -9.05 -7.41 -23.91
N ASP A 1035 -8.87 -7.22 -25.22
CA ASP A 1035 -8.88 -8.29 -26.22
C ASP A 1035 -7.75 -9.30 -26.01
N HIS A 1036 -6.56 -8.84 -25.58
CA HIS A 1036 -5.41 -9.69 -25.29
C HIS A 1036 -5.66 -10.58 -24.06
N LEU A 1037 -6.14 -9.99 -22.96
CA LEU A 1037 -6.48 -10.73 -21.74
C LEU A 1037 -7.59 -11.75 -22.00
N ALA A 1038 -8.63 -11.37 -22.76
CA ALA A 1038 -9.69 -12.28 -23.18
C ALA A 1038 -9.16 -13.45 -24.01
N LYS A 1039 -8.24 -13.21 -24.95
CA LYS A 1039 -7.61 -14.29 -25.76
C LYS A 1039 -6.73 -15.22 -24.92
N GLN A 1040 -6.04 -14.70 -23.89
CA GLN A 1040 -5.28 -15.52 -22.94
C GLN A 1040 -6.21 -16.41 -22.09
N VAL A 1041 -7.28 -15.85 -21.53
CA VAL A 1041 -8.27 -16.61 -20.75
C VAL A 1041 -9.01 -17.63 -21.62
N GLY A 1042 -9.36 -17.29 -22.86
CA GLY A 1042 -9.93 -18.22 -23.84
C GLY A 1042 -9.02 -19.41 -24.15
N SER A 1043 -7.69 -19.22 -24.11
CA SER A 1043 -6.72 -20.31 -24.25
C SER A 1043 -6.69 -21.23 -23.01
N ILE A 1044 -6.71 -20.67 -21.81
CA ILE A 1044 -6.62 -21.43 -20.54
C ILE A 1044 -7.93 -22.18 -20.25
N THR A 1045 -9.08 -21.53 -20.43
CA THR A 1045 -10.40 -22.16 -20.28
C THR A 1045 -10.57 -23.36 -21.22
N LYS A 1046 -10.12 -23.23 -22.48
CA LYS A 1046 -10.10 -24.32 -23.46
C LYS A 1046 -9.15 -25.46 -23.10
N GLN A 1047 -7.98 -25.17 -22.52
CA GLN A 1047 -7.07 -26.19 -21.98
C GLN A 1047 -7.70 -26.93 -20.79
N ASN A 1048 -8.47 -26.22 -19.97
CA ASN A 1048 -9.34 -26.76 -18.91
C ASN A 1048 -10.72 -27.20 -19.45
N ARG A 1049 -10.78 -27.64 -20.71
CA ARG A 1049 -11.91 -28.37 -21.32
C ARG A 1049 -13.24 -27.59 -21.45
N SER A 1050 -13.22 -26.26 -21.53
CA SER A 1050 -14.45 -25.48 -21.76
C SER A 1050 -15.19 -25.90 -23.04
N THR A 1051 -16.53 -25.96 -22.96
CA THR A 1051 -17.44 -26.35 -24.04
C THR A 1051 -17.81 -25.15 -24.93
N THR A 1052 -17.90 -23.95 -24.36
CA THR A 1052 -18.07 -22.68 -25.10
C THR A 1052 -17.13 -21.58 -24.60
N TYR A 1053 -16.92 -20.56 -25.43
CA TYR A 1053 -16.32 -19.27 -25.05
C TYR A 1053 -17.02 -18.17 -25.85
N THR A 1054 -17.94 -17.44 -25.21
CA THR A 1054 -18.64 -16.30 -25.79
C THR A 1054 -18.02 -15.01 -25.25
N PHE A 1055 -17.67 -14.06 -26.11
CA PHE A 1055 -17.12 -12.76 -25.74
C PHE A 1055 -18.06 -11.66 -26.22
N ALA A 1056 -18.37 -10.69 -25.35
CA ALA A 1056 -19.27 -9.59 -25.68
C ALA A 1056 -18.69 -8.73 -26.80
N SER A 1057 -19.48 -8.52 -27.86
CA SER A 1057 -19.14 -7.67 -29.00
C SER A 1057 -19.54 -6.20 -28.81
N ASP A 1058 -20.50 -5.92 -27.93
CA ASP A 1058 -20.91 -4.56 -27.56
C ASP A 1058 -21.38 -4.46 -26.09
N GLU A 1059 -21.73 -3.24 -25.66
CA GLU A 1059 -22.22 -2.94 -24.31
C GLU A 1059 -23.57 -3.58 -23.96
N ALA A 1060 -24.47 -3.75 -24.93
CA ALA A 1060 -25.77 -4.40 -24.70
C ALA A 1060 -25.59 -5.91 -24.49
N GLU A 1061 -24.73 -6.55 -25.28
CA GLU A 1061 -24.35 -7.95 -25.09
C GLU A 1061 -23.58 -8.15 -23.78
N ARG A 1062 -22.65 -7.25 -23.43
CA ARG A 1062 -21.94 -7.26 -22.13
C ARG A 1062 -22.92 -7.24 -20.95
N ASN A 1063 -23.93 -6.37 -21.01
CA ASN A 1063 -24.93 -6.22 -19.96
C ASN A 1063 -25.92 -7.41 -19.89
N GLU A 1064 -26.35 -7.96 -21.03
CA GLU A 1064 -27.20 -9.17 -21.07
C GLU A 1064 -26.43 -10.40 -20.57
N LEU A 1065 -25.17 -10.58 -20.98
CA LEU A 1065 -24.34 -11.71 -20.51
C LEU A 1065 -24.10 -11.65 -19.00
N TRP A 1066 -23.86 -10.48 -18.42
CA TRP A 1066 -23.69 -10.32 -16.97
C TRP A 1066 -25.02 -10.40 -16.18
N SER A 1067 -26.18 -10.29 -16.85
CA SER A 1067 -27.50 -10.31 -16.19
C SER A 1067 -27.77 -11.62 -15.45
N ALA A 1068 -27.30 -12.76 -15.96
CA ALA A 1068 -27.44 -14.07 -15.33
C ALA A 1068 -26.78 -14.09 -13.93
N ARG A 1069 -25.55 -13.58 -13.83
CA ARG A 1069 -24.84 -13.45 -12.54
C ARG A 1069 -25.54 -12.47 -11.58
N LYS A 1070 -26.07 -11.35 -12.10
CA LYS A 1070 -26.80 -10.34 -11.32
C LYS A 1070 -28.13 -10.88 -10.77
N ASN A 1071 -28.80 -11.76 -11.51
CA ASN A 1071 -30.10 -12.34 -11.16
C ASN A 1071 -30.01 -13.68 -10.40
N ALA A 1072 -28.82 -14.17 -10.04
CA ALA A 1072 -28.62 -15.50 -9.47
C ALA A 1072 -29.44 -15.76 -8.19
N LEU A 1073 -29.37 -14.85 -7.20
CA LEU A 1073 -30.11 -14.96 -5.94
C LEU A 1073 -31.62 -14.89 -6.16
N TRP A 1074 -32.09 -13.90 -6.94
CA TRP A 1074 -33.51 -13.75 -7.27
C TRP A 1074 -34.08 -14.95 -8.03
N SER A 1075 -33.26 -15.59 -8.87
CA SER A 1075 -33.64 -16.81 -9.59
C SER A 1075 -33.80 -18.01 -8.65
N MET A 1076 -32.96 -18.16 -7.64
CA MET A 1076 -33.14 -19.19 -6.61
C MET A 1076 -34.34 -18.90 -5.69
N LEU A 1077 -34.59 -17.63 -5.37
CA LEU A 1077 -35.78 -17.21 -4.62
C LEU A 1077 -37.09 -17.46 -5.39
N ALA A 1078 -37.07 -17.37 -6.73
CA ALA A 1078 -38.21 -17.75 -7.57
C ALA A 1078 -38.52 -19.26 -7.56
N MET A 1079 -37.59 -20.11 -7.07
CA MET A 1079 -37.81 -21.56 -6.92
C MET A 1079 -38.54 -21.96 -5.63
N ARG A 1080 -38.86 -20.99 -4.74
CA ARG A 1080 -39.71 -21.18 -3.55
C ARG A 1080 -41.06 -21.76 -3.96
N LYS A 1081 -41.51 -22.82 -3.26
CA LYS A 1081 -42.81 -23.49 -3.48
C LYS A 1081 -43.87 -23.02 -2.48
N LEU A 1082 -43.43 -22.62 -1.30
CA LEU A 1082 -44.25 -22.03 -0.24
C LEU A 1082 -43.68 -20.66 0.14
N ALA A 1083 -44.53 -19.75 0.61
CA ALA A 1083 -44.09 -18.45 1.15
C ALA A 1083 -43.19 -18.61 2.40
N THR A 1084 -43.27 -19.76 3.07
CA THR A 1084 -42.46 -20.13 4.23
C THR A 1084 -41.11 -20.78 3.89
N ASP A 1085 -40.81 -21.05 2.61
CA ASP A 1085 -39.52 -21.62 2.21
C ASP A 1085 -38.42 -20.56 2.39
N LYS A 1086 -37.38 -20.87 3.17
CA LYS A 1086 -36.23 -19.99 3.42
C LYS A 1086 -35.07 -20.32 2.48
N VAL A 1087 -34.17 -19.35 2.28
CA VAL A 1087 -32.90 -19.54 1.57
C VAL A 1087 -31.75 -19.16 2.48
N TRP A 1088 -30.80 -20.05 2.67
CA TRP A 1088 -29.54 -19.77 3.36
C TRP A 1088 -28.44 -19.53 2.31
N THR A 1089 -27.96 -18.30 2.23
CA THR A 1089 -26.78 -17.94 1.43
C THR A 1089 -25.54 -18.26 2.25
N THR A 1090 -24.84 -19.35 1.92
CA THR A 1090 -23.58 -19.69 2.59
C THR A 1090 -22.44 -18.81 2.09
N ASP A 1091 -21.34 -18.77 2.82
CA ASP A 1091 -20.15 -17.98 2.46
C ASP A 1091 -18.95 -18.59 3.17
N VAL A 1092 -17.99 -19.09 2.39
CA VAL A 1092 -16.68 -19.59 2.81
C VAL A 1092 -15.64 -19.19 1.75
N ALA A 1093 -14.38 -19.09 2.15
CA ALA A 1093 -13.28 -18.91 1.19
C ALA A 1093 -12.13 -19.87 1.50
N VAL A 1094 -11.42 -20.34 0.46
CA VAL A 1094 -10.26 -21.23 0.60
C VAL A 1094 -9.09 -20.75 -0.25
N PRO A 1095 -7.83 -21.13 0.05
CA PRO A 1095 -6.71 -20.88 -0.85
C PRO A 1095 -7.00 -21.45 -2.25
N LEU A 1096 -6.75 -20.68 -3.31
CA LEU A 1096 -7.09 -21.02 -4.72
C LEU A 1096 -6.68 -22.45 -5.18
N SER A 1097 -5.62 -23.01 -4.59
CA SER A 1097 -5.20 -24.40 -4.84
C SER A 1097 -6.20 -25.47 -4.38
N ARG A 1098 -7.12 -25.13 -3.48
CA ARG A 1098 -8.15 -26.00 -2.89
C ARG A 1098 -9.56 -25.70 -3.38
N LEU A 1099 -9.76 -24.61 -4.13
CA LEU A 1099 -11.07 -24.18 -4.63
C LEU A 1099 -11.84 -25.29 -5.37
N PRO A 1100 -11.23 -26.10 -6.27
CA PRO A 1100 -11.95 -27.19 -6.92
C PRO A 1100 -12.37 -28.32 -5.97
N ASP A 1101 -11.65 -28.53 -4.86
CA ASP A 1101 -11.95 -29.59 -3.89
C ASP A 1101 -13.11 -29.23 -2.97
N ILE A 1102 -13.21 -27.97 -2.53
CA ILE A 1102 -14.27 -27.53 -1.62
C ILE A 1102 -15.61 -27.38 -2.36
N ILE A 1103 -15.60 -26.93 -3.63
CA ILE A 1103 -16.80 -26.83 -4.48
C ILE A 1103 -17.38 -28.22 -4.77
N GLU A 1104 -16.53 -29.19 -5.13
CA GLU A 1104 -16.95 -30.58 -5.37
C GLU A 1104 -17.47 -31.26 -4.09
N PHE A 1105 -16.84 -30.98 -2.93
CA PHE A 1105 -17.34 -31.43 -1.62
C PHE A 1105 -18.71 -30.83 -1.28
N ALA A 1106 -18.87 -29.51 -1.44
CA ALA A 1106 -20.13 -28.81 -1.14
C ALA A 1106 -21.27 -29.33 -2.03
N LYS A 1107 -21.02 -29.48 -3.34
CA LYS A 1107 -21.98 -30.03 -4.29
C LYS A 1107 -22.47 -31.43 -3.87
N ALA A 1108 -21.54 -32.33 -3.59
CA ALA A 1108 -21.86 -33.70 -3.17
C ALA A 1108 -22.57 -33.76 -1.81
N ASP A 1109 -22.34 -32.82 -0.88
CA ASP A 1109 -23.07 -32.80 0.40
C ASP A 1109 -24.49 -32.25 0.25
N ILE A 1110 -24.69 -31.24 -0.60
CA ILE A 1110 -26.02 -30.72 -0.98
C ILE A 1110 -26.86 -31.83 -1.61
N GLU A 1111 -26.32 -32.54 -2.60
CA GLU A 1111 -27.02 -33.66 -3.26
C GLU A 1111 -27.44 -34.76 -2.27
N ARG A 1112 -26.56 -35.11 -1.32
CA ARG A 1112 -26.88 -36.09 -0.25
C ARG A 1112 -27.93 -35.59 0.74
N SER A 1113 -28.06 -34.28 0.95
CA SER A 1113 -29.06 -33.70 1.85
C SER A 1113 -30.49 -33.78 1.32
N GLY A 1114 -30.67 -33.88 -0.01
CA GLY A 1114 -31.97 -33.83 -0.65
C GLY A 1114 -32.66 -32.44 -0.60
N LEU A 1115 -31.92 -31.39 -0.26
CA LEU A 1115 -32.34 -30.00 -0.40
C LEU A 1115 -32.05 -29.50 -1.83
N LEU A 1116 -32.72 -28.43 -2.27
CA LEU A 1116 -32.33 -27.73 -3.50
C LEU A 1116 -31.24 -26.71 -3.14
N GLY A 1117 -30.03 -26.92 -3.64
CA GLY A 1117 -28.93 -25.98 -3.48
C GLY A 1117 -28.20 -25.75 -4.81
N SER A 1118 -27.93 -24.50 -5.11
CA SER A 1118 -27.06 -24.08 -6.21
C SER A 1118 -25.71 -23.59 -5.67
N ILE A 1119 -24.74 -23.40 -6.58
CA ILE A 1119 -23.43 -22.79 -6.28
C ILE A 1119 -23.28 -21.52 -7.11
N VAL A 1120 -22.89 -20.43 -6.45
CA VAL A 1120 -22.53 -19.15 -7.08
C VAL A 1120 -21.34 -18.56 -6.32
N GLY A 1121 -20.36 -17.94 -6.96
CA GLY A 1121 -19.19 -17.46 -6.18
C GLY A 1121 -18.21 -16.55 -6.89
N HIS A 1122 -17.67 -15.60 -6.11
CA HIS A 1122 -16.57 -14.68 -6.42
C HIS A 1122 -15.21 -15.41 -6.46
N VAL A 1123 -15.11 -16.43 -7.31
CA VAL A 1123 -13.98 -17.40 -7.34
C VAL A 1123 -12.60 -16.81 -7.64
N GLY A 1124 -12.53 -15.52 -8.00
CA GLY A 1124 -11.29 -14.78 -8.24
C GLY A 1124 -10.35 -14.65 -7.03
N ASP A 1125 -10.86 -14.72 -5.80
CA ASP A 1125 -10.04 -14.75 -4.57
C ASP A 1125 -10.17 -16.07 -3.77
N GLY A 1126 -11.03 -16.99 -4.23
CA GLY A 1126 -11.29 -18.27 -3.61
C GLY A 1126 -12.57 -18.34 -2.77
N ASN A 1127 -13.39 -17.28 -2.76
CA ASN A 1127 -14.71 -17.26 -2.15
C ASN A 1127 -15.78 -17.96 -3.01
N PHE A 1128 -16.73 -18.64 -2.37
CA PHE A 1128 -17.98 -19.07 -3.00
C PHE A 1128 -19.13 -19.21 -1.99
N HIS A 1129 -20.33 -19.21 -2.53
CA HIS A 1129 -21.60 -19.34 -1.83
C HIS A 1129 -22.36 -20.56 -2.33
N THR A 1130 -23.26 -21.06 -1.49
CA THR A 1130 -24.34 -21.95 -1.92
C THR A 1130 -25.67 -21.35 -1.50
N LEU A 1131 -26.68 -21.46 -2.35
CA LEU A 1131 -28.02 -20.92 -2.07
C LEU A 1131 -28.94 -22.09 -1.71
N LEU A 1132 -28.96 -22.45 -0.42
CA LEU A 1132 -29.72 -23.60 0.08
C LEU A 1132 -31.18 -23.21 0.28
N LEU A 1133 -32.09 -23.72 -0.56
CA LEU A 1133 -33.54 -23.57 -0.43
C LEU A 1133 -34.13 -24.72 0.40
N PHE A 1134 -34.82 -24.39 1.49
CA PHE A 1134 -35.44 -25.37 2.39
C PHE A 1134 -36.76 -24.85 2.98
N PRO A 1135 -37.77 -25.72 3.15
CA PRO A 1135 -38.89 -25.47 4.08
C PRO A 1135 -38.37 -25.38 5.52
N GLU A 1136 -38.89 -24.46 6.32
CA GLU A 1136 -38.37 -24.17 7.68
C GLU A 1136 -38.31 -25.40 8.59
N GLU A 1137 -39.22 -26.38 8.47
CA GLU A 1137 -39.15 -27.62 9.25
C GLU A 1137 -37.91 -28.48 8.95
N LYS A 1138 -37.23 -28.22 7.83
CA LYS A 1138 -35.95 -28.83 7.43
C LYS A 1138 -34.73 -27.95 7.74
N ARG A 1139 -34.86 -26.82 8.44
CA ARG A 1139 -33.74 -25.90 8.75
C ARG A 1139 -32.53 -26.63 9.37
N HIS A 1140 -32.77 -27.60 10.24
CA HIS A 1140 -31.74 -28.47 10.82
C HIS A 1140 -30.90 -29.23 9.78
N ILE A 1141 -31.45 -29.63 8.63
CA ILE A 1141 -30.73 -30.30 7.54
C ILE A 1141 -29.85 -29.29 6.78
N ALA A 1142 -30.34 -28.06 6.61
CA ALA A 1142 -29.56 -26.98 6.00
C ALA A 1142 -28.38 -26.60 6.90
N GLU A 1143 -28.62 -26.40 8.20
CA GLU A 1143 -27.59 -26.16 9.22
C GLU A 1143 -26.51 -27.25 9.19
N ASP A 1144 -26.89 -28.52 9.12
CA ASP A 1144 -25.99 -29.66 9.02
C ASP A 1144 -25.05 -29.58 7.80
N VAL A 1145 -25.55 -29.14 6.64
CA VAL A 1145 -24.75 -28.91 5.41
C VAL A 1145 -23.83 -27.70 5.60
N VAL A 1146 -24.32 -26.60 6.17
CA VAL A 1146 -23.53 -25.38 6.45
C VAL A 1146 -22.38 -25.70 7.41
N HIS A 1147 -22.64 -26.40 8.51
CA HIS A 1147 -21.64 -26.83 9.48
C HIS A 1147 -20.54 -27.66 8.82
N ARG A 1148 -20.90 -28.68 8.02
CA ARG A 1148 -19.91 -29.51 7.30
C ARG A 1148 -19.12 -28.73 6.26
N MET A 1149 -19.73 -27.75 5.60
CA MET A 1149 -19.07 -26.89 4.60
C MET A 1149 -18.04 -25.95 5.24
N VAL A 1150 -18.42 -25.26 6.32
CA VAL A 1150 -17.52 -24.39 7.09
C VAL A 1150 -16.38 -25.19 7.71
N ASP A 1151 -16.69 -26.32 8.36
CA ASP A 1151 -15.70 -27.24 8.91
C ASP A 1151 -14.67 -27.67 7.86
N LYS A 1152 -15.13 -27.98 6.65
CA LYS A 1152 -14.27 -28.41 5.56
C LYS A 1152 -13.44 -27.25 4.99
N ALA A 1153 -13.98 -26.05 4.91
CA ALA A 1153 -13.22 -24.87 4.52
C ALA A 1153 -12.05 -24.62 5.50
N ILE A 1154 -12.31 -24.65 6.82
CA ILE A 1154 -11.27 -24.51 7.85
C ILE A 1154 -10.23 -25.64 7.76
N GLU A 1155 -10.65 -26.91 7.58
CA GLU A 1155 -9.73 -28.04 7.35
C GLU A 1155 -8.82 -27.83 6.12
N MET A 1156 -9.33 -27.16 5.08
CA MET A 1156 -8.57 -26.79 3.88
C MET A 1156 -7.65 -25.57 4.06
N LYS A 1157 -7.58 -24.98 5.26
CA LYS A 1157 -6.92 -23.68 5.58
C LYS A 1157 -7.60 -22.47 4.92
N GLY A 1158 -8.90 -22.59 4.69
CA GLY A 1158 -9.80 -21.47 4.40
C GLY A 1158 -10.40 -20.88 5.67
N THR A 1159 -11.52 -20.19 5.51
CA THR A 1159 -12.22 -19.44 6.55
C THR A 1159 -13.74 -19.69 6.54
N ALA A 1160 -14.37 -19.54 7.70
CA ALA A 1160 -15.82 -19.63 7.93
C ALA A 1160 -16.63 -18.49 7.31
N THR A 1161 -15.98 -17.41 6.85
CA THR A 1161 -16.61 -16.32 6.09
C THR A 1161 -15.59 -15.66 5.17
N GLY A 1162 -15.88 -15.60 3.88
CA GLY A 1162 -15.11 -14.77 2.95
C GLY A 1162 -15.49 -13.30 3.08
N GLU A 1163 -16.79 -12.99 3.18
CA GLU A 1163 -17.26 -11.61 3.06
C GLU A 1163 -18.48 -11.18 3.87
N HIS A 1164 -19.34 -12.09 4.34
CA HIS A 1164 -20.53 -11.69 5.09
C HIS A 1164 -20.19 -11.17 6.50
N GLY A 1165 -19.10 -11.65 7.09
CA GLY A 1165 -18.77 -11.47 8.50
C GLY A 1165 -19.29 -12.62 9.37
N VAL A 1166 -19.30 -12.37 10.69
CA VAL A 1166 -19.41 -13.37 11.74
C VAL A 1166 -20.76 -13.30 12.47
N GLY A 1167 -21.20 -12.11 12.84
CA GLY A 1167 -22.51 -11.85 13.44
C GLY A 1167 -22.85 -12.69 14.67
N LEU A 1168 -24.08 -13.16 14.73
CA LEU A 1168 -24.57 -14.14 15.71
C LEU A 1168 -24.35 -15.59 15.26
N VAL A 1169 -24.34 -15.83 13.94
CA VAL A 1169 -24.43 -17.17 13.33
C VAL A 1169 -23.09 -17.89 13.28
N LYS A 1170 -21.98 -17.17 12.99
CA LYS A 1170 -20.67 -17.78 12.74
C LYS A 1170 -19.66 -17.62 13.89
N ARG A 1171 -19.98 -16.87 14.95
CA ARG A 1171 -19.09 -16.58 16.10
C ARG A 1171 -18.42 -17.80 16.73
N ASP A 1172 -19.14 -18.92 16.78
CA ASP A 1172 -18.65 -20.14 17.42
C ASP A 1172 -17.64 -20.93 16.57
N TYR A 1173 -17.48 -20.58 15.28
CA TYR A 1173 -16.39 -21.12 14.44
C TYR A 1173 -15.03 -20.44 14.70
N LEU A 1174 -14.99 -19.24 15.28
CA LEU A 1174 -13.72 -18.50 15.42
C LEU A 1174 -12.70 -19.22 16.32
N GLU A 1175 -13.14 -19.91 17.37
CA GLU A 1175 -12.22 -20.72 18.22
C GLU A 1175 -11.68 -21.95 17.48
N LYS A 1176 -12.36 -22.42 16.43
CA LYS A 1176 -11.93 -23.52 15.56
C LYS A 1176 -10.98 -23.07 14.44
N GLU A 1177 -11.19 -21.86 13.91
CA GLU A 1177 -10.37 -21.29 12.84
C GLU A 1177 -9.09 -20.62 13.35
N LEU A 1178 -9.20 -19.80 14.40
CA LEU A 1178 -8.13 -18.95 14.91
C LEU A 1178 -7.50 -19.46 16.22
N GLY A 1179 -8.14 -20.45 16.86
CA GLY A 1179 -7.77 -20.94 18.19
C GLY A 1179 -8.35 -20.08 19.32
N LYS A 1180 -8.56 -20.72 20.47
CA LYS A 1180 -9.15 -20.10 21.67
C LYS A 1180 -8.37 -18.86 22.12
N GLU A 1181 -7.05 -18.89 22.09
CA GLU A 1181 -6.19 -17.80 22.54
C GLU A 1181 -6.37 -16.52 21.71
N ALA A 1182 -6.71 -16.64 20.41
CA ALA A 1182 -7.01 -15.50 19.56
C ALA A 1182 -8.38 -14.89 19.91
N VAL A 1183 -9.40 -15.71 20.15
CA VAL A 1183 -10.73 -15.23 20.56
C VAL A 1183 -10.70 -14.65 21.98
N ASP A 1184 -9.93 -15.24 22.90
CA ASP A 1184 -9.66 -14.64 24.22
C ASP A 1184 -8.96 -13.27 24.11
N ALA A 1185 -8.12 -13.04 23.10
CA ALA A 1185 -7.52 -11.73 22.83
C ALA A 1185 -8.54 -10.74 22.26
N MET A 1186 -9.48 -11.20 21.42
CA MET A 1186 -10.61 -10.38 20.95
C MET A 1186 -11.53 -9.95 22.11
N ARG A 1187 -11.76 -10.82 23.11
CA ARG A 1187 -12.51 -10.48 24.34
C ARG A 1187 -11.82 -9.37 25.14
N SER A 1188 -10.49 -9.43 25.28
CA SER A 1188 -9.71 -8.33 25.87
C SER A 1188 -9.84 -7.02 25.08
N MET A 1189 -9.84 -7.08 23.74
CA MET A 1189 -10.01 -5.90 22.89
C MET A 1189 -11.42 -5.30 23.03
N LYS A 1190 -12.46 -6.14 23.02
CA LYS A 1190 -13.85 -5.76 23.25
C LYS A 1190 -14.01 -5.02 24.59
N ASN A 1191 -13.50 -5.58 25.69
CA ASN A 1191 -13.54 -4.93 27.00
C ASN A 1191 -12.66 -3.67 27.12
N ALA A 1192 -11.70 -3.45 26.22
CA ALA A 1192 -10.89 -2.23 26.18
C ALA A 1192 -11.58 -1.06 25.47
N PHE A 1193 -12.42 -1.31 24.46
CA PHE A 1193 -13.20 -0.29 23.76
C PHE A 1193 -14.63 -0.12 24.30
N ASP A 1194 -15.21 -1.18 24.88
CA ASP A 1194 -16.54 -1.19 25.48
C ASP A 1194 -16.56 -2.01 26.80
N PRO A 1195 -16.13 -1.40 27.92
CA PRO A 1195 -16.05 -2.05 29.22
C PRO A 1195 -17.42 -2.28 29.89
N LEU A 1196 -18.52 -1.81 29.29
CA LEU A 1196 -19.89 -2.08 29.76
C LEU A 1196 -20.64 -3.07 28.86
N CYS A 1197 -20.03 -3.54 27.77
CA CYS A 1197 -20.63 -4.48 26.83
C CYS A 1197 -21.97 -4.00 26.24
N ILE A 1198 -22.10 -2.69 25.98
CA ILE A 1198 -23.30 -2.10 25.36
C ILE A 1198 -23.28 -2.15 23.82
N LEU A 1199 -22.13 -2.00 23.17
CA LEU A 1199 -22.01 -1.91 21.71
C LEU A 1199 -22.12 -3.30 21.07
N ASN A 1200 -23.27 -3.58 20.47
CA ASN A 1200 -23.54 -4.76 19.65
C ASN A 1200 -23.02 -6.08 20.24
N CYS A 1201 -23.14 -6.26 21.57
CA CYS A 1201 -22.44 -7.30 22.31
C CYS A 1201 -22.82 -8.74 21.90
N ASP A 1202 -22.01 -9.71 22.31
CA ASP A 1202 -22.13 -11.15 22.01
C ASP A 1202 -22.12 -11.53 20.50
N LYS A 1203 -22.03 -10.56 19.58
CA LYS A 1203 -21.74 -10.73 18.15
C LYS A 1203 -20.24 -10.73 17.89
N VAL A 1204 -19.83 -11.39 16.80
CA VAL A 1204 -18.43 -11.75 16.46
C VAL A 1204 -17.80 -12.71 17.48
N ILE A 1205 -17.85 -12.38 18.77
CA ILE A 1205 -17.36 -13.19 19.88
C ILE A 1205 -18.39 -13.24 21.01
N ARG A 1206 -18.45 -14.36 21.73
CA ARG A 1206 -19.18 -14.43 22.99
C ARG A 1206 -18.46 -13.67 24.09
N MET A 1207 -19.21 -12.85 24.81
CA MET A 1207 -18.83 -12.20 26.08
C MET A 1207 -19.49 -12.88 27.28
N GLN A 1208 -20.55 -13.66 27.07
CA GLN A 1208 -21.22 -14.43 28.11
C GLN A 1208 -21.24 -15.94 27.78
N ALA A 1209 -21.16 -16.77 28.83
CA ALA A 1209 -21.44 -18.21 28.71
C ALA A 1209 -22.95 -18.43 28.41
N ALA A 1210 -23.24 -19.53 27.71
CA ALA A 1210 -24.60 -19.93 27.31
C ALA A 1210 -25.24 -20.90 28.32
#